data_AF-A0A176VFR1-F1
#
_entry.id   AF-A0A176VFR1-F1
#
_cell.length_a   1.000
_cell.length_b   1.000
_cell.length_c   1.000
_cell.angle_alpha   90.00
_cell.angle_beta   90.00
_cell.angle_gamma   90.00
#
_symmetry.space_group_name_H-M   'P 1'
#
loop_
_entity.id
_entity.type
_entity.pdbx_description
1 polymer ?
#
loop_
_entity_poly.entity_id
_entity_poly.type
_entity_poly.pdbx_seq_one_letter_code
_entity_poly.pdbx_strand_id
1 'polypeptide(L)'
;MVHNAFDSVQILRDCPAKIESVGLWGARLLLGCVDGSLRIYAPEETVDVLPSDSEVTVPTYILRETRVGFARKPVTHMDVLQSRGLLVTLSDAVAIHTLPEFEVVSYLTKTKGATLYCWDEDRGLLSVSKLKRILVYRYDGNRGFTEIKDLVAPDVVNAMAWCAGSLCLGIRREYIIMNVNTGVTVDVFPSGRSASPMIVSLPDGDLLLGKDKIGVIVDHNGKLTQDGGLSWSEAPAAVVIHSPYALARLSRHVEVRSLKAPHGLVQMLPLRDTQLLLSSDAGIIAATETAIHRILPVPVGVQVVQLAASGNFESALALCKMLPPEDAALRASKEDAIHIRYGHYLFEQGQYVEAMDHFGASSLDLTTILSLFPSVKLPSIVSPVSSEPFLEGRPLGTPTERSRAGLSSDQLESASGSQSGGPPHLSKLMNLEENQKLQDIQQRKIALSSLAGFLSSRRTSVIEKAEAEETDAAVAAMVEASPVARRNSEASSDKRKHEARELAIVLDTALVQAMLATDQSQAALALLKGPNYCDIAPCEEMMLATGHYLELVELYKSHKMHRDALNLLNDLAEKPESFAVPPKESQEVRSQMIIDYLKNLGAQDPALILDNSNWILKSNVAETMVLFASFNPPLPINLVLAHLKDNAPELRMLFLEHMLGEHANAAPAELQNELLQLYLARVLEERAASVAKGKWDERDHSEAREKLLNVLRNTTAYSPDRILQRLPIDGLYEERAYLLGRLGQHRLALTLYAHKLHEADLALAYCDRVYTTAMIGRKASKPTSKAMLPPVDQGAMNIYLTLLEVYLKPKAAVREYDRSLMSLAPIKAFTGARPTPQQQQRTRGVVSKKIAEIEGAEESKFSFSSAESAAESSRSDTEDLVEGPTSSEELMLDDALRLLSRRWDRLDGAQALRMIPSDTKLQNLLSFLEPLLRASSESRRNSAVIKSLHRSENLQVREELSQCRKRVVKVNSDRTCSICQKRIGTSVFAVYPNSTLAHFVCYRDRPVSKTGHVVVDSPNLSGTWHLQDMYLSEYLLFLQLQRLT
;
A
#
# COMPACT_ATOMS: atom_id res chain seq x y z
N MET A 1 43.55 -7.23 -35.53
CA MET A 1 42.32 -7.74 -36.17
C MET A 1 41.42 -8.19 -35.06
N VAL A 2 40.14 -7.83 -35.11
CA VAL A 2 39.21 -8.04 -33.98
C VAL A 2 38.55 -9.42 -34.09
N HIS A 3 38.07 -9.76 -35.29
CA HIS A 3 37.55 -11.08 -35.65
C HIS A 3 37.72 -11.31 -37.16
N ASN A 4 37.53 -12.54 -37.62
CA ASN A 4 37.47 -12.85 -39.05
C ASN A 4 36.01 -12.82 -39.51
N ALA A 5 35.70 -11.97 -40.49
CA ALA A 5 34.38 -11.91 -41.11
C ALA A 5 34.27 -12.81 -42.35
N PHE A 6 35.38 -13.04 -43.05
CA PHE A 6 35.46 -13.87 -44.24
C PHE A 6 36.74 -14.71 -44.26
N ASP A 7 36.65 -15.91 -44.81
CA ASP A 7 37.80 -16.74 -45.15
C ASP A 7 38.00 -16.78 -46.68
N SER A 8 39.24 -16.77 -47.14
CA SER A 8 39.57 -16.82 -48.58
C SER A 8 40.15 -18.18 -48.95
N VAL A 9 39.47 -18.92 -49.82
CA VAL A 9 39.95 -20.22 -50.34
C VAL A 9 40.19 -20.12 -51.84
N GLN A 10 41.36 -20.57 -52.30
CA GLN A 10 41.70 -20.62 -53.71
C GLN A 10 41.02 -21.82 -54.38
N ILE A 11 40.10 -21.56 -55.31
CA ILE A 11 39.28 -22.60 -55.97
C ILE A 11 39.80 -22.99 -57.36
N LEU A 12 40.55 -22.11 -58.01
CA LEU A 12 41.21 -22.37 -59.30
C LEU A 12 42.64 -21.85 -59.28
N ARG A 13 43.57 -22.66 -59.80
CA ARG A 13 44.99 -22.34 -59.97
C ARG A 13 45.36 -22.39 -61.45
N ASP A 14 46.31 -21.54 -61.85
CA ASP A 14 47.03 -21.58 -63.13
C ASP A 14 46.13 -21.75 -64.37
N CYS A 15 45.10 -20.89 -64.48
CA CYS A 15 44.24 -20.82 -65.66
C CYS A 15 45.09 -20.61 -66.94
N PRO A 16 44.93 -21.42 -68.00
CA PRO A 16 45.82 -21.37 -69.17
C PRO A 16 45.71 -20.10 -70.04
N ALA A 17 44.72 -19.24 -69.78
CA ALA A 17 44.58 -17.94 -70.41
C ALA A 17 44.19 -16.89 -69.36
N LYS A 18 44.66 -15.65 -69.59
CA LYS A 18 44.36 -14.52 -68.71
C LYS A 18 42.85 -14.28 -68.63
N ILE A 19 42.37 -14.10 -67.41
CA ILE A 19 40.97 -13.83 -67.07
C ILE A 19 40.72 -12.32 -67.24
N GLU A 20 39.77 -11.95 -68.09
CA GLU A 20 39.35 -10.55 -68.32
C GLU A 20 38.02 -10.24 -67.61
N SER A 21 37.11 -11.21 -67.59
CA SER A 21 35.84 -11.13 -66.86
C SER A 21 35.45 -12.48 -66.26
N VAL A 22 34.61 -12.45 -65.22
CA VAL A 22 34.11 -13.62 -64.51
C VAL A 22 32.60 -13.46 -64.30
N GLY A 23 31.85 -14.55 -64.43
CA GLY A 23 30.46 -14.67 -64.02
C GLY A 23 30.24 -15.94 -63.21
N LEU A 24 29.25 -15.94 -62.32
CA LEU A 24 28.86 -17.12 -61.52
C LEU A 24 27.42 -17.50 -61.88
N TRP A 25 27.22 -18.75 -62.31
CA TRP A 25 25.94 -19.29 -62.74
C TRP A 25 25.62 -20.55 -61.94
N GLY A 26 24.81 -20.40 -60.89
CA GLY A 26 24.67 -21.41 -59.85
C GLY A 26 26.03 -21.77 -59.27
N ALA A 27 26.41 -23.06 -59.33
CA ALA A 27 27.73 -23.53 -58.92
C ALA A 27 28.82 -23.45 -60.02
N ARG A 28 28.51 -22.95 -61.23
CA ARG A 28 29.45 -22.95 -62.37
C ARG A 28 30.13 -21.59 -62.54
N LEU A 29 31.45 -21.59 -62.74
CA LEU A 29 32.22 -20.39 -63.07
C LEU A 29 32.29 -20.20 -64.58
N LEU A 30 31.99 -19.00 -65.04
CA LEU A 30 32.11 -18.55 -66.42
C LEU A 30 33.28 -17.57 -66.50
N LEU A 31 34.34 -17.90 -67.25
CA LEU A 31 35.51 -17.04 -67.42
C LEU A 31 35.56 -16.51 -68.85
N GLY A 32 35.45 -15.20 -69.00
CA GLY A 32 35.78 -14.49 -70.23
C GLY A 32 37.29 -14.28 -70.30
N CYS A 33 37.95 -14.92 -71.25
CA CYS A 33 39.40 -14.85 -71.41
C CYS A 33 39.80 -13.76 -72.42
N VAL A 34 41.05 -13.28 -72.30
CA VAL A 34 41.63 -12.26 -73.21
C VAL A 34 41.68 -12.74 -74.68
N ASP A 35 41.70 -14.06 -74.91
CA ASP A 35 41.61 -14.67 -76.25
C ASP A 35 40.19 -14.64 -76.87
N GLY A 36 39.19 -14.09 -76.17
CA GLY A 36 37.79 -14.07 -76.59
C GLY A 36 37.06 -15.40 -76.40
N SER A 37 37.68 -16.39 -75.74
CA SER A 37 37.02 -17.64 -75.36
C SER A 37 36.21 -17.50 -74.06
N LEU A 38 35.12 -18.26 -73.97
CA LEU A 38 34.37 -18.47 -72.74
C LEU A 38 34.73 -19.85 -72.19
N ARG A 39 35.23 -19.92 -70.95
CA ARG A 39 35.62 -21.17 -70.29
C ARG A 39 34.72 -21.43 -69.10
N ILE A 40 34.16 -22.64 -69.03
CA ILE A 40 33.15 -23.01 -68.04
C ILE A 40 33.75 -24.07 -67.11
N TYR A 41 33.89 -23.72 -65.84
CA TYR A 41 34.32 -24.63 -64.79
C TYR A 41 33.13 -25.00 -63.91
N ALA A 42 33.09 -26.25 -63.46
CA ALA A 42 32.11 -26.72 -62.48
C ALA A 42 32.84 -27.43 -61.34
N PRO A 43 32.26 -27.50 -60.13
CA PRO A 43 32.79 -28.33 -59.07
C PRO A 43 32.90 -29.80 -59.53
N GLU A 44 33.89 -30.48 -58.97
CA GLU A 44 34.02 -31.92 -58.99
C GLU A 44 32.89 -32.53 -58.14
N GLU A 45 32.17 -33.51 -58.69
CA GLU A 45 31.08 -34.19 -57.99
C GLU A 45 31.69 -35.18 -56.99
N THR A 46 31.83 -34.74 -55.73
CA THR A 46 32.22 -35.63 -54.63
C THR A 46 31.09 -36.62 -54.36
N VAL A 47 31.35 -37.90 -54.63
CA VAL A 47 30.44 -39.02 -54.32
C VAL A 47 30.08 -39.00 -52.83
N ASP A 48 28.82 -39.29 -52.50
CA ASP A 48 28.24 -39.22 -51.16
C ASP A 48 29.13 -39.83 -50.06
N VAL A 49 29.73 -38.96 -49.24
CA VAL A 49 30.23 -39.29 -47.91
C VAL A 49 29.53 -38.34 -46.93
N LEU A 50 28.93 -38.90 -45.87
CA LEU A 50 28.19 -38.12 -44.90
C LEU A 50 29.10 -37.05 -44.26
N PRO A 51 28.64 -35.80 -44.11
CA PRO A 51 29.43 -34.75 -43.47
C PRO A 51 29.49 -35.02 -41.96
N SER A 52 30.66 -35.43 -41.47
CA SER A 52 31.05 -35.25 -40.07
C SER A 52 31.54 -33.82 -39.87
N ASP A 53 31.20 -33.19 -38.75
CA ASP A 53 31.47 -31.79 -38.47
C ASP A 53 32.93 -31.34 -38.67
N SER A 54 33.07 -30.07 -39.08
CA SER A 54 34.24 -29.17 -38.86
C SER A 54 35.23 -28.90 -40.01
N GLU A 55 35.16 -29.54 -41.18
CA GLU A 55 35.99 -29.15 -42.33
C GLU A 55 35.16 -28.88 -43.58
N VAL A 56 35.19 -27.63 -44.07
CA VAL A 56 34.60 -27.24 -45.36
C VAL A 56 35.51 -27.78 -46.47
N THR A 57 35.21 -28.97 -46.96
CA THR A 57 35.82 -29.56 -48.15
C THR A 57 35.45 -28.72 -49.38
N VAL A 58 36.27 -27.72 -49.70
CA VAL A 58 36.02 -26.85 -50.85
C VAL A 58 36.19 -27.67 -52.14
N PRO A 59 35.15 -27.77 -52.99
CA PRO A 59 35.22 -28.59 -54.19
C PRO A 59 36.20 -27.99 -55.20
N THR A 60 37.06 -28.85 -55.72
CA THR A 60 37.96 -28.58 -56.84
C THR A 60 37.16 -28.24 -58.09
N TYR A 61 37.52 -27.16 -58.78
CA TYR A 61 36.84 -26.74 -60.01
C TYR A 61 37.53 -27.32 -61.25
N ILE A 62 36.79 -28.10 -62.03
CA ILE A 62 37.27 -28.73 -63.26
C ILE A 62 36.69 -28.01 -64.47
N LEU A 63 37.53 -27.78 -65.49
CA LEU A 63 37.10 -27.24 -66.79
C LEU A 63 36.18 -28.25 -67.49
N ARG A 64 34.90 -27.88 -67.66
CA ARG A 64 33.90 -28.72 -68.35
C ARG A 64 33.78 -28.38 -69.82
N GLU A 65 33.87 -27.10 -70.18
CA GLU A 65 33.62 -26.64 -71.54
C GLU A 65 34.50 -25.43 -71.89
N THR A 66 34.95 -25.34 -73.14
CA THR A 66 35.65 -24.15 -73.68
C THR A 66 35.06 -23.78 -75.02
N ARG A 67 34.45 -22.59 -75.10
CA ARG A 67 33.90 -22.02 -76.33
C ARG A 67 34.88 -21.03 -76.93
N VAL A 68 35.67 -21.51 -77.88
CA VAL A 68 36.58 -20.68 -78.68
C VAL A 68 35.77 -19.82 -79.65
N GLY A 69 36.13 -18.53 -79.78
CA GLY A 69 35.44 -17.61 -80.68
C GLY A 69 34.08 -17.12 -80.17
N PHE A 70 33.78 -17.30 -78.88
CA PHE A 70 32.57 -16.78 -78.23
C PHE A 70 32.41 -15.26 -78.41
N ALA A 71 33.51 -14.51 -78.29
CA ALA A 71 33.57 -13.08 -78.61
C ALA A 71 34.72 -12.77 -79.59
N ARG A 72 34.55 -11.71 -80.40
CA ARG A 72 35.58 -11.21 -81.34
C ARG A 72 36.69 -10.38 -80.68
N LYS A 73 36.48 -10.03 -79.41
CA LYS A 73 37.34 -9.23 -78.53
C LYS A 73 37.28 -9.83 -77.13
N PRO A 74 38.20 -9.48 -76.22
CA PRO A 74 38.05 -9.81 -74.80
C PRO A 74 36.66 -9.41 -74.30
N VAL A 75 36.05 -10.26 -73.48
CA VAL A 75 34.81 -9.91 -72.77
C VAL A 75 35.22 -9.12 -71.53
N THR A 76 34.94 -7.83 -71.51
CA THR A 76 35.37 -6.91 -70.44
C THR A 76 34.39 -6.87 -69.27
N HIS A 77 33.10 -7.08 -69.53
CA HIS A 77 32.06 -7.20 -68.51
C HIS A 77 31.13 -8.37 -68.83
N MET A 78 30.70 -9.08 -67.80
CA MET A 78 29.87 -10.28 -67.88
C MET A 78 28.96 -10.35 -66.66
N ASP A 79 27.64 -10.27 -66.87
CA ASP A 79 26.64 -10.44 -65.81
C ASP A 79 25.72 -11.61 -66.11
N VAL A 80 25.49 -12.44 -65.08
CA VAL A 80 24.64 -13.62 -65.14
C VAL A 80 23.26 -13.28 -64.57
N LEU A 81 22.25 -13.20 -65.43
CA LEU A 81 20.86 -12.92 -65.04
C LEU A 81 20.14 -14.26 -64.77
N GLN A 82 20.47 -14.87 -63.62
CA GLN A 82 20.01 -16.23 -63.28
C GLN A 82 18.48 -16.35 -63.20
N SER A 83 17.79 -15.31 -62.70
CA SER A 83 16.32 -15.20 -62.67
C SER A 83 15.65 -15.31 -64.05
N ARG A 84 16.36 -14.91 -65.11
CA ARG A 84 15.84 -14.79 -66.49
C ARG A 84 16.47 -15.78 -67.45
N GLY A 85 17.44 -16.58 -67.01
CA GLY A 85 18.17 -17.52 -67.86
C GLY A 85 18.99 -16.83 -68.95
N LEU A 86 19.57 -15.66 -68.68
CA LEU A 86 20.34 -14.88 -69.65
C LEU A 86 21.76 -14.56 -69.17
N LEU A 87 22.70 -14.47 -70.12
CA LEU A 87 24.05 -13.98 -69.90
C LEU A 87 24.28 -12.71 -70.72
N VAL A 88 24.47 -11.58 -70.05
CA VAL A 88 24.82 -10.30 -70.69
C VAL A 88 26.34 -10.17 -70.72
N THR A 89 26.88 -9.83 -71.87
CA THR A 89 28.33 -9.70 -72.09
C THR A 89 28.65 -8.45 -72.88
N LEU A 90 29.75 -7.78 -72.56
CA LEU A 90 30.30 -6.66 -73.32
C LEU A 90 31.69 -7.04 -73.86
N SER A 91 31.87 -6.92 -75.18
CA SER A 91 33.17 -7.11 -75.83
C SER A 91 33.46 -5.99 -76.84
N ASP A 92 32.85 -6.04 -78.04
CA ASP A 92 32.80 -4.89 -78.96
C ASP A 92 31.45 -4.15 -78.93
N ALA A 93 30.39 -4.85 -78.56
CA ALA A 93 29.03 -4.40 -78.28
C ALA A 93 28.45 -5.25 -77.13
N VAL A 94 27.26 -4.89 -76.65
CA VAL A 94 26.51 -5.74 -75.72
C VAL A 94 25.85 -6.89 -76.48
N ALA A 95 26.16 -8.12 -76.08
CA ALA A 95 25.66 -9.37 -76.62
C ALA A 95 25.01 -10.19 -75.50
N ILE A 96 23.84 -10.75 -75.79
CA ILE A 96 22.95 -11.37 -74.79
C ILE A 96 22.67 -12.80 -75.22
N HIS A 97 22.99 -13.75 -74.34
CA HIS A 97 22.97 -15.17 -74.62
C HIS A 97 21.97 -15.93 -73.73
N THR A 98 21.45 -17.06 -74.19
CA THR A 98 20.65 -17.98 -73.35
C THR A 98 21.53 -18.70 -72.32
N LEU A 99 20.92 -19.15 -71.22
CA LEU A 99 21.48 -20.15 -70.32
C LEU A 99 20.48 -21.33 -70.29
N PRO A 100 20.91 -22.59 -70.42
CA PRO A 100 22.30 -23.07 -70.37
C PRO A 100 23.06 -23.12 -71.71
N GLU A 101 22.43 -22.87 -72.87
CA GLU A 101 23.04 -23.18 -74.18
C GLU A 101 24.03 -22.14 -74.71
N PHE A 102 24.09 -20.93 -74.13
CA PHE A 102 24.89 -19.78 -74.57
C PHE A 102 24.69 -19.40 -76.05
N GLU A 103 23.48 -19.56 -76.58
CA GLU A 103 23.11 -19.08 -77.92
C GLU A 103 22.80 -17.59 -77.91
N VAL A 104 23.18 -16.84 -78.96
CA VAL A 104 22.96 -15.39 -79.03
C VAL A 104 21.49 -15.07 -79.26
N VAL A 105 20.79 -14.63 -78.20
CA VAL A 105 19.40 -14.13 -78.25
C VAL A 105 19.34 -12.78 -78.97
N SER A 106 20.25 -11.87 -78.62
CA SER A 106 20.33 -10.57 -79.27
C SER A 106 21.74 -9.98 -79.22
N TYR A 107 22.10 -9.26 -80.28
CA TYR A 107 23.38 -8.56 -80.43
C TYR A 107 23.10 -7.09 -80.75
N LEU A 108 23.33 -6.21 -79.78
CA LEU A 108 22.86 -4.82 -79.81
C LEU A 108 23.80 -3.94 -80.65
N THR A 109 23.72 -4.05 -81.98
CA THR A 109 24.65 -3.40 -82.94
C THR A 109 24.90 -1.91 -82.73
N LYS A 110 23.90 -1.14 -82.25
CA LYS A 110 24.06 0.29 -81.92
C LYS A 110 25.03 0.56 -80.76
N THR A 111 25.13 -0.40 -79.83
CA THR A 111 26.05 -0.36 -78.68
C THR A 111 27.51 -0.66 -79.04
N LYS A 112 27.86 -0.85 -80.33
CA LYS A 112 29.26 -0.99 -80.76
C LYS A 112 30.13 0.16 -80.27
N GLY A 113 31.17 -0.14 -79.50
CA GLY A 113 32.01 0.85 -78.81
C GLY A 113 31.42 1.36 -77.50
N ALA A 114 30.51 0.62 -76.87
CA ALA A 114 30.10 0.85 -75.49
C ALA A 114 31.27 0.56 -74.52
N THR A 115 31.29 1.30 -73.42
CA THR A 115 32.36 1.24 -72.40
C THR A 115 31.92 0.51 -71.14
N LEU A 116 30.66 0.66 -70.74
CA LEU A 116 30.02 -0.08 -69.66
C LEU A 116 28.50 -0.19 -69.89
N TYR A 117 27.87 -1.06 -69.13
CA TYR A 117 26.41 -1.13 -69.00
C TYR A 117 26.02 -1.33 -67.53
N CYS A 118 24.74 -1.15 -67.21
CA CYS A 118 24.15 -1.58 -65.94
C CYS A 118 22.75 -2.13 -66.17
N TRP A 119 22.33 -3.05 -65.32
CA TRP A 119 21.07 -3.76 -65.40
C TRP A 119 20.17 -3.44 -64.19
N ASP A 120 18.88 -3.27 -64.44
CA ASP A 120 17.82 -3.16 -63.42
C ASP A 120 16.97 -4.43 -63.50
N GLU A 121 17.10 -5.31 -62.50
CA GLU A 121 16.38 -6.58 -62.44
C GLU A 121 14.88 -6.38 -62.20
N ASP A 122 14.48 -5.40 -61.39
CA ASP A 122 13.08 -5.13 -61.06
C ASP A 122 12.31 -4.62 -62.29
N ARG A 123 12.93 -3.73 -63.07
CA ARG A 123 12.30 -3.09 -64.23
C ARG A 123 12.60 -3.78 -65.56
N GLY A 124 13.56 -4.71 -65.59
CA GLY A 124 14.05 -5.35 -66.81
C GLY A 124 14.68 -4.35 -67.79
N LEU A 125 15.45 -3.38 -67.27
CA LEU A 125 16.04 -2.29 -68.06
C LEU A 125 17.56 -2.41 -68.14
N LEU A 126 18.07 -2.47 -69.38
CA LEU A 126 19.50 -2.46 -69.68
C LEU A 126 19.92 -1.07 -70.14
N SER A 127 20.74 -0.39 -69.36
CA SER A 127 21.33 0.91 -69.72
C SER A 127 22.77 0.70 -70.18
N VAL A 128 23.12 1.20 -71.36
CA VAL A 128 24.44 1.02 -71.98
C VAL A 128 25.04 2.38 -72.32
N SER A 129 26.25 2.67 -71.81
CA SER A 129 26.94 3.93 -72.11
C SER A 129 27.91 3.78 -73.28
N LYS A 130 27.85 4.72 -74.22
CA LYS A 130 28.75 4.83 -75.37
C LYS A 130 29.23 6.28 -75.47
N LEU A 131 30.45 6.54 -74.98
CA LEU A 131 31.01 7.88 -74.81
C LEU A 131 30.06 8.76 -73.97
N LYS A 132 29.38 9.74 -74.59
CA LYS A 132 28.40 10.64 -73.96
C LYS A 132 26.94 10.22 -74.18
N ARG A 133 26.66 9.06 -74.80
CA ARG A 133 25.29 8.58 -75.02
C ARG A 133 24.94 7.45 -74.08
N ILE A 134 23.71 7.42 -73.59
CA ILE A 134 23.16 6.35 -72.76
C ILE A 134 21.95 5.78 -73.51
N LEU A 135 22.08 4.53 -73.94
CA LEU A 135 21.03 3.78 -74.64
C LEU A 135 20.32 2.89 -73.62
N VAL A 136 19.00 3.02 -73.50
CA VAL A 136 18.19 2.21 -72.56
C VAL A 136 17.30 1.27 -73.34
N TYR A 137 17.45 -0.02 -73.06
CA TYR A 137 16.70 -1.12 -73.65
C TYR A 137 15.75 -1.75 -72.62
N ARG A 138 14.53 -2.10 -73.03
CA ARG A 138 13.64 -2.97 -72.26
C ARG A 138 13.86 -4.42 -72.68
N TYR A 139 13.82 -5.33 -71.72
CA TYR A 139 13.64 -6.74 -72.01
C TYR A 139 12.14 -7.09 -72.04
N ASP A 140 11.62 -7.40 -73.23
CA ASP A 140 10.20 -7.74 -73.45
C ASP A 140 9.95 -9.26 -73.44
N GLY A 141 10.85 -10.05 -72.83
CA GLY A 141 10.77 -11.51 -72.79
C GLY A 141 10.92 -12.12 -74.20
N ASN A 142 9.79 -12.43 -74.83
CA ASN A 142 9.72 -13.15 -76.11
C ASN A 142 10.18 -12.34 -77.32
N ARG A 143 10.32 -11.01 -77.22
CA ARG A 143 10.76 -10.13 -78.34
C ARG A 143 12.22 -9.68 -78.22
N GLY A 144 12.96 -10.19 -77.23
CA GLY A 144 14.32 -9.75 -76.94
C GLY A 144 14.35 -8.34 -76.36
N PHE A 145 15.33 -7.54 -76.79
CA PHE A 145 15.63 -6.23 -76.22
C PHE A 145 15.22 -5.09 -77.15
N THR A 146 14.32 -4.21 -76.69
CA THR A 146 13.76 -3.10 -77.47
C THR A 146 14.30 -1.76 -76.97
N GLU A 147 14.72 -0.88 -77.86
CA GLU A 147 15.27 0.44 -77.50
C GLU A 147 14.14 1.41 -77.10
N ILE A 148 14.22 1.96 -75.89
CA ILE A 148 13.20 2.87 -75.34
C ILE A 148 13.68 4.33 -75.37
N LYS A 149 14.95 4.56 -75.04
CA LYS A 149 15.53 5.88 -74.84
C LYS A 149 16.97 5.94 -75.34
N ASP A 150 17.34 7.10 -75.85
CA ASP A 150 18.68 7.48 -76.25
C ASP A 150 18.94 8.86 -75.63
N LEU A 151 19.69 8.88 -74.53
CA LEU A 151 19.94 10.04 -73.68
C LEU A 151 21.39 10.52 -73.86
N VAL A 152 21.65 11.79 -73.51
CA VAL A 152 22.98 12.40 -73.61
C VAL A 152 23.47 12.81 -72.22
N ALA A 153 24.62 12.30 -71.82
CA ALA A 153 25.32 12.68 -70.60
C ALA A 153 26.23 13.92 -70.83
N PRO A 154 26.47 14.76 -69.81
CA PRO A 154 27.34 15.94 -69.93
C PRO A 154 28.78 15.59 -70.35
N ASP A 155 29.34 14.51 -69.80
CA ASP A 155 30.65 13.98 -70.19
C ASP A 155 30.67 12.45 -70.30
N VAL A 156 31.84 11.87 -70.61
CA VAL A 156 32.00 10.43 -70.72
C VAL A 156 31.70 9.76 -69.37
N VAL A 157 30.78 8.79 -69.41
CA VAL A 157 30.38 7.98 -68.26
C VAL A 157 31.47 6.94 -68.00
N ASN A 158 31.99 6.92 -66.77
CA ASN A 158 33.01 5.96 -66.32
C ASN A 158 32.43 4.93 -65.33
N ALA A 159 31.37 5.29 -64.59
CA ALA A 159 30.59 4.38 -63.75
C ALA A 159 29.10 4.72 -63.85
N MET A 160 28.23 3.73 -63.72
CA MET A 160 26.78 3.89 -63.85
C MET A 160 26.06 2.83 -63.00
N ALA A 161 25.06 3.24 -62.23
CA ALA A 161 24.18 2.32 -61.51
C ALA A 161 22.74 2.84 -61.49
N TRP A 162 21.79 1.91 -61.35
CA TRP A 162 20.38 2.22 -61.18
C TRP A 162 20.05 2.61 -59.74
N CYS A 163 19.13 3.57 -59.60
CA CYS A 163 18.73 4.14 -58.32
C CYS A 163 17.26 4.59 -58.37
N ALA A 164 16.35 3.80 -57.79
CA ALA A 164 14.91 4.07 -57.70
C ALA A 164 14.18 4.44 -59.04
N GLY A 165 14.78 4.16 -60.21
CA GLY A 165 14.27 4.53 -61.54
C GLY A 165 14.98 5.70 -62.23
N SER A 166 15.98 6.30 -61.57
CA SER A 166 16.99 7.18 -62.16
C SER A 166 18.32 6.44 -62.31
N LEU A 167 19.25 6.99 -63.10
CA LEU A 167 20.62 6.51 -63.21
C LEU A 167 21.57 7.44 -62.46
N CYS A 168 22.36 6.92 -61.53
CA CYS A 168 23.53 7.62 -61.03
C CYS A 168 24.70 7.41 -62.01
N LEU A 169 25.36 8.50 -62.40
CA LEU A 169 26.41 8.53 -63.40
C LEU A 169 27.66 9.17 -62.80
N GLY A 170 28.76 8.42 -62.83
CA GLY A 170 30.08 8.89 -62.45
C GLY A 170 30.80 9.36 -63.71
N ILE A 171 30.77 10.67 -63.95
CA ILE A 171 31.51 11.30 -65.03
C ILE A 171 32.83 11.88 -64.48
N ARG A 172 33.70 12.39 -65.37
CA ARG A 172 35.14 12.57 -65.07
C ARG A 172 35.49 13.45 -63.87
N ARG A 173 34.60 14.35 -63.43
CA ARG A 173 34.84 15.29 -62.33
C ARG A 173 33.68 15.40 -61.32
N GLU A 174 32.59 14.67 -61.52
CA GLU A 174 31.34 14.83 -60.77
C GLU A 174 30.46 13.58 -60.87
N TYR A 175 29.66 13.37 -59.83
CA TYR A 175 28.55 12.44 -59.83
C TYR A 175 27.25 13.20 -60.10
N ILE A 176 26.42 12.67 -61.00
CA ILE A 176 25.11 13.23 -61.34
C ILE A 176 24.05 12.13 -61.28
N ILE A 177 22.81 12.48 -60.95
CA ILE A 177 21.65 11.59 -61.04
C ILE A 177 20.78 12.06 -62.20
N MET A 178 20.57 11.18 -63.18
CA MET A 178 19.78 11.43 -64.38
C MET A 178 18.45 10.68 -64.31
N ASN A 179 17.33 11.40 -64.38
CA ASN A 179 16.02 10.77 -64.52
C ASN A 179 15.85 10.22 -65.94
N VAL A 180 15.66 8.92 -66.09
CA VAL A 180 15.62 8.25 -67.41
C VAL A 180 14.37 8.60 -68.23
N ASN A 181 13.29 9.02 -67.58
CA ASN A 181 12.06 9.39 -68.27
C ASN A 181 12.13 10.80 -68.87
N THR A 182 12.65 11.76 -68.11
CA THR A 182 12.69 13.19 -68.49
C THR A 182 14.03 13.64 -69.07
N GLY A 183 15.12 12.92 -68.81
CA GLY A 183 16.49 13.33 -69.17
C GLY A 183 17.09 14.42 -68.28
N VAL A 184 16.38 14.86 -67.24
CA VAL A 184 16.87 15.89 -66.30
C VAL A 184 17.97 15.31 -65.40
N THR A 185 19.06 16.05 -65.25
CA THR A 185 20.21 15.72 -64.40
C THR A 185 20.26 16.60 -63.16
N VAL A 186 20.63 16.01 -62.02
CA VAL A 186 20.90 16.70 -60.74
C VAL A 186 22.33 16.39 -60.32
N ASP A 187 23.11 17.41 -60.01
CA ASP A 187 24.50 17.26 -59.57
C ASP A 187 24.55 16.84 -58.09
N VAL A 188 25.38 15.83 -57.77
CA VAL A 188 25.49 15.24 -56.44
C VAL A 188 26.69 15.85 -55.71
N PHE A 189 27.91 15.49 -56.13
CA PHE A 189 29.16 16.14 -55.68
C PHE A 189 30.33 15.84 -56.64
N PRO A 190 31.44 16.61 -56.57
CA PRO A 190 32.62 16.37 -57.41
C PRO A 190 33.32 15.03 -57.13
N SER A 191 33.58 14.24 -58.18
CA SER A 191 34.33 12.99 -58.07
C SER A 191 35.78 13.26 -57.64
N GLY A 192 36.43 12.26 -57.04
CA GLY A 192 37.82 12.36 -56.59
C GLY A 192 38.80 12.69 -57.73
N ARG A 193 40.01 13.12 -57.37
CA ARG A 193 41.10 13.41 -58.33
C ARG A 193 42.01 12.21 -58.58
N SER A 194 42.03 11.24 -57.67
CA SER A 194 43.05 10.17 -57.62
C SER A 194 42.61 8.84 -58.23
N ALA A 195 41.30 8.59 -58.37
CA ALA A 195 40.74 7.33 -58.85
C ALA A 195 39.57 7.57 -59.81
N SER A 196 39.24 6.56 -60.62
CA SER A 196 38.03 6.56 -61.44
C SER A 196 36.77 6.63 -60.55
N PRO A 197 35.68 7.28 -61.01
CA PRO A 197 34.40 7.23 -60.31
C PRO A 197 33.96 5.78 -60.04
N MET A 198 33.43 5.54 -58.85
CA MET A 198 32.92 4.25 -58.38
C MET A 198 31.52 4.47 -57.81
N ILE A 199 30.58 3.62 -58.21
CA ILE A 199 29.19 3.63 -57.73
C ILE A 199 28.83 2.20 -57.38
N VAL A 200 28.27 1.99 -56.19
CA VAL A 200 27.78 0.68 -55.74
C VAL A 200 26.44 0.88 -55.06
N SER A 201 25.41 0.17 -55.51
CA SER A 201 24.08 0.20 -54.88
C SER A 201 24.09 -0.59 -53.57
N LEU A 202 23.47 -0.04 -52.53
CA LEU A 202 23.28 -0.68 -51.23
C LEU A 202 21.92 -1.42 -51.18
N PRO A 203 21.76 -2.46 -50.34
CA PRO A 203 20.50 -3.19 -50.20
C PRO A 203 19.29 -2.33 -49.85
N ASP A 204 19.52 -1.23 -49.11
CA ASP A 204 18.47 -0.31 -48.66
C ASP A 204 18.02 0.69 -49.75
N GLY A 205 18.63 0.64 -50.94
CA GLY A 205 18.33 1.52 -52.09
C GLY A 205 19.22 2.75 -52.22
N ASP A 206 20.02 3.05 -51.20
CA ASP A 206 21.05 4.10 -51.20
C ASP A 206 22.25 3.73 -52.09
N LEU A 207 23.13 4.69 -52.37
CA LEU A 207 24.32 4.52 -53.20
C LEU A 207 25.61 4.84 -52.42
N LEU A 208 26.60 3.97 -52.53
CA LEU A 208 27.97 4.23 -52.09
C LEU A 208 28.80 4.80 -53.26
N LEU A 209 29.25 6.04 -53.12
CA LEU A 209 30.00 6.81 -54.13
C LEU A 209 31.46 7.02 -53.71
N GLY A 210 32.41 6.73 -54.61
CA GLY A 210 33.84 6.87 -54.32
C GLY A 210 34.39 8.30 -54.49
N LYS A 211 35.01 8.85 -53.44
CA LYS A 211 35.69 10.14 -53.46
C LYS A 211 37.09 10.05 -52.87
N ASP A 212 38.08 9.83 -53.73
CA ASP A 212 39.47 9.55 -53.35
C ASP A 212 39.52 8.39 -52.34
N LYS A 213 39.90 8.64 -51.08
CA LYS A 213 39.95 7.61 -50.01
C LYS A 213 38.64 7.46 -49.22
N ILE A 214 37.56 8.15 -49.58
CA ILE A 214 36.31 8.15 -48.81
C ILE A 214 35.18 7.58 -49.66
N GLY A 215 34.48 6.57 -49.14
CA GLY A 215 33.19 6.14 -49.66
C GLY A 215 32.07 6.97 -49.02
N VAL A 216 31.31 7.70 -49.81
CA VAL A 216 30.24 8.58 -49.36
C VAL A 216 28.91 7.90 -49.67
N ILE A 217 28.04 7.74 -48.67
CA ILE A 217 26.69 7.21 -48.88
C ILE A 217 25.76 8.39 -49.24
N VAL A 218 24.92 8.20 -50.25
CA VAL A 218 23.88 9.15 -50.66
C VAL A 218 22.55 8.45 -50.85
N ASP A 219 21.47 9.18 -50.57
CA ASP A 219 20.11 8.76 -50.90
C ASP A 219 19.86 8.76 -52.41
N HIS A 220 18.68 8.28 -52.81
CA HIS A 220 18.24 8.22 -54.20
C HIS A 220 18.06 9.57 -54.91
N ASN A 221 18.18 10.70 -54.19
CA ASN A 221 18.15 12.06 -54.70
C ASN A 221 19.55 12.72 -54.69
N GLY A 222 20.59 12.00 -54.26
CA GLY A 222 21.95 12.52 -54.14
C GLY A 222 22.24 13.28 -52.85
N LYS A 223 21.36 13.21 -51.85
CA LYS A 223 21.56 13.84 -50.56
C LYS A 223 22.43 12.95 -49.67
N LEU A 224 23.40 13.56 -48.99
CA LEU A 224 24.24 12.87 -48.00
C LEU A 224 23.39 12.35 -46.83
N THR A 225 23.52 11.07 -46.50
CA THR A 225 23.05 10.52 -45.22
C THR A 225 23.98 10.97 -44.09
N GLN A 226 23.48 10.99 -42.84
CA GLN A 226 24.19 11.67 -41.73
C GLN A 226 25.32 10.84 -41.11
N ASP A 227 25.45 9.57 -41.47
CA ASP A 227 26.52 8.69 -41.00
C ASP A 227 27.81 8.89 -41.80
N GLY A 228 28.94 9.02 -41.09
CA GLY A 228 30.21 9.42 -41.68
C GLY A 228 30.73 8.43 -42.74
N GLY A 229 31.23 8.96 -43.87
CA GLY A 229 31.68 8.13 -44.98
C GLY A 229 32.79 7.13 -44.63
N LEU A 230 32.76 5.96 -45.29
CA LEU A 230 33.75 4.89 -45.11
C LEU A 230 35.15 5.37 -45.50
N SER A 231 36.07 5.42 -44.53
CA SER A 231 37.44 5.88 -44.74
C SER A 231 38.37 4.72 -45.13
N TRP A 232 38.73 4.63 -46.40
CA TRP A 232 39.57 3.58 -46.97
C TRP A 232 41.08 3.86 -46.81
N SER A 233 41.88 2.81 -46.68
CA SER A 233 43.34 2.94 -46.60
C SER A 233 43.96 3.50 -47.90
N GLU A 234 43.37 3.14 -49.03
CA GLU A 234 43.68 3.58 -50.39
C GLU A 234 42.35 3.80 -51.14
N ALA A 235 42.36 4.55 -52.25
CA ALA A 235 41.16 4.71 -53.08
C ALA A 235 40.75 3.34 -53.66
N PRO A 236 39.55 2.81 -53.37
CA PRO A 236 39.16 1.48 -53.82
C PRO A 236 38.86 1.47 -55.32
N ALA A 237 39.35 0.44 -56.00
CA ALA A 237 39.12 0.26 -57.44
C ALA A 237 37.83 -0.54 -57.75
N ALA A 238 37.26 -1.19 -56.74
CA ALA A 238 35.90 -1.74 -56.72
C ALA A 238 35.49 -1.96 -55.26
N VAL A 239 34.19 -1.91 -54.96
CA VAL A 239 33.62 -2.33 -53.67
C VAL A 239 32.48 -3.31 -53.92
N VAL A 240 32.44 -4.38 -53.14
CA VAL A 240 31.34 -5.35 -53.08
C VAL A 240 30.66 -5.25 -51.72
N ILE A 241 29.34 -5.27 -51.72
CA ILE A 241 28.51 -5.24 -50.51
C ILE A 241 28.03 -6.65 -50.19
N HIS A 242 28.24 -7.06 -48.94
CA HIS A 242 27.69 -8.28 -48.35
C HIS A 242 27.32 -7.96 -46.91
N SER A 243 26.08 -7.51 -46.70
CA SER A 243 25.60 -6.98 -45.41
C SER A 243 25.94 -7.91 -44.24
N PRO A 244 26.48 -7.41 -43.11
CA PRO A 244 26.70 -6.00 -42.76
C PRO A 244 28.08 -5.43 -43.16
N TYR A 245 28.77 -6.03 -44.14
CA TYR A 245 30.14 -5.70 -44.51
C TYR A 245 30.28 -5.14 -45.93
N ALA A 246 31.31 -4.30 -46.13
CA ALA A 246 31.77 -3.83 -47.42
C ALA A 246 33.21 -4.30 -47.67
N LEU A 247 33.44 -4.94 -48.82
CA LEU A 247 34.74 -5.46 -49.24
C LEU A 247 35.30 -4.57 -50.35
N ALA A 248 36.39 -3.86 -50.06
CA ALA A 248 37.08 -2.99 -51.01
C ALA A 248 38.29 -3.67 -51.64
N ARG A 249 38.39 -3.60 -52.97
CA ARG A 249 39.56 -4.03 -53.73
C ARG A 249 40.58 -2.88 -53.79
N LEU A 250 41.67 -3.02 -53.03
CA LEU A 250 42.82 -2.10 -53.04
C LEU A 250 43.97 -2.65 -53.89
N SER A 251 45.07 -1.90 -54.03
CA SER A 251 46.21 -2.29 -54.88
C SER A 251 46.90 -3.60 -54.48
N ARG A 252 46.85 -3.98 -53.19
CA ARG A 252 47.65 -5.08 -52.62
C ARG A 252 46.89 -6.10 -51.77
N HIS A 253 45.63 -5.82 -51.44
CA HIS A 253 44.80 -6.65 -50.57
C HIS A 253 43.32 -6.27 -50.72
N VAL A 254 42.42 -7.09 -50.17
CA VAL A 254 41.00 -6.74 -50.03
C VAL A 254 40.75 -6.29 -48.59
N GLU A 255 40.17 -5.11 -48.41
CA GLU A 255 39.94 -4.47 -47.12
C GLU A 255 38.45 -4.59 -46.73
N VAL A 256 38.15 -5.18 -45.57
CA VAL A 256 36.77 -5.44 -45.12
C VAL A 256 36.38 -4.45 -44.02
N ARG A 257 35.32 -3.67 -44.25
CA ARG A 257 34.76 -2.72 -43.27
C ARG A 257 33.33 -3.04 -42.87
N SER A 258 32.97 -2.59 -41.67
CA SER A 258 31.58 -2.53 -41.20
C SER A 258 30.78 -1.47 -41.98
N LEU A 259 29.56 -1.81 -42.40
CA LEU A 259 28.57 -0.83 -42.88
C LEU A 259 27.84 -0.11 -41.74
N LYS A 260 27.99 -0.56 -40.49
CA LYS A 260 27.56 0.19 -39.31
C LYS A 260 28.66 1.17 -38.87
N ALA A 261 28.25 2.39 -38.52
CA ALA A 261 29.11 3.37 -37.84
C ALA A 261 29.76 2.74 -36.59
N PRO A 262 31.05 3.03 -36.29
CA PRO A 262 31.94 4.01 -36.94
C PRO A 262 32.68 3.50 -38.18
N HIS A 263 32.16 2.49 -38.89
CA HIS A 263 32.76 1.92 -40.12
C HIS A 263 34.20 1.40 -39.93
N GLY A 264 34.45 0.76 -38.78
CA GLY A 264 35.76 0.22 -38.44
C GLY A 264 36.28 -0.81 -39.45
N LEU A 265 37.61 -0.88 -39.55
CA LEU A 265 38.32 -1.95 -40.25
C LEU A 265 38.14 -3.27 -39.49
N VAL A 266 37.50 -4.24 -40.13
CA VAL A 266 37.24 -5.56 -39.54
C VAL A 266 38.42 -6.50 -39.82
N GLN A 267 38.74 -6.67 -41.10
CA GLN A 267 39.70 -7.66 -41.58
C GLN A 267 40.44 -7.16 -42.84
N MET A 268 41.66 -7.61 -43.05
CA MET A 268 42.40 -7.45 -44.31
C MET A 268 42.70 -8.83 -44.89
N LEU A 269 42.17 -9.12 -46.07
CA LEU A 269 42.41 -10.38 -46.79
C LEU A 269 43.63 -10.22 -47.70
N PRO A 270 44.71 -11.00 -47.53
CA PRO A 270 46.00 -10.80 -48.21
C PRO A 270 46.01 -11.27 -49.68
N LEU A 271 44.94 -10.99 -50.43
CA LEU A 271 44.75 -11.32 -51.84
C LEU A 271 45.46 -10.29 -52.74
N ARG A 272 46.72 -10.59 -53.07
CA ARG A 272 47.52 -9.76 -53.99
C ARG A 272 47.03 -9.87 -55.43
N ASP A 273 47.27 -8.82 -56.21
CA ASP A 273 47.05 -8.78 -57.66
C ASP A 273 45.60 -9.13 -58.09
N THR A 274 44.63 -8.83 -57.22
CA THR A 274 43.20 -9.03 -57.48
C THR A 274 42.71 -7.98 -58.48
N GLN A 275 42.30 -8.45 -59.66
CA GLN A 275 41.81 -7.61 -60.75
C GLN A 275 40.29 -7.42 -60.70
N LEU A 276 39.55 -8.47 -60.34
CA LEU A 276 38.09 -8.47 -60.27
C LEU A 276 37.63 -8.89 -58.87
N LEU A 277 36.56 -8.26 -58.39
CA LEU A 277 35.85 -8.62 -57.16
C LEU A 277 34.35 -8.55 -57.48
N LEU A 278 33.64 -9.67 -57.28
CA LEU A 278 32.25 -9.84 -57.67
C LEU A 278 31.43 -10.46 -56.53
N SER A 279 30.16 -10.06 -56.43
CA SER A 279 29.16 -10.64 -55.54
C SER A 279 28.12 -11.39 -56.37
N SER A 280 27.62 -12.50 -55.85
CA SER A 280 26.54 -13.30 -56.44
C SER A 280 25.90 -14.15 -55.33
N ASP A 281 24.69 -14.67 -55.58
CA ASP A 281 23.95 -15.50 -54.62
C ASP A 281 24.73 -16.73 -54.14
N ALA A 282 25.63 -17.27 -54.98
CA ALA A 282 26.51 -18.38 -54.63
C ALA A 282 27.85 -17.96 -53.99
N GLY A 283 28.01 -16.68 -53.63
CA GLY A 283 29.10 -16.14 -52.82
C GLY A 283 29.97 -15.10 -53.52
N ILE A 284 30.96 -14.59 -52.78
CA ILE A 284 31.89 -13.55 -53.26
C ILE A 284 33.09 -14.21 -53.95
N ILE A 285 33.52 -13.66 -55.09
CA ILE A 285 34.65 -14.15 -55.86
C ILE A 285 35.66 -13.02 -56.11
N ALA A 286 36.94 -13.32 -55.86
CA ALA A 286 38.08 -12.48 -56.20
C ALA A 286 38.97 -13.19 -57.24
N ALA A 287 39.14 -12.59 -58.41
CA ALA A 287 39.97 -13.15 -59.48
C ALA A 287 41.26 -12.33 -59.69
N THR A 288 42.37 -13.05 -59.83
CA THR A 288 43.65 -12.55 -60.34
C THR A 288 43.78 -12.90 -61.83
N GLU A 289 44.90 -12.58 -62.48
CA GLU A 289 45.09 -12.90 -63.90
C GLU A 289 44.95 -14.40 -64.24
N THR A 290 45.32 -15.29 -63.31
CA THR A 290 45.40 -16.74 -63.54
C THR A 290 44.73 -17.60 -62.47
N ALA A 291 44.29 -17.02 -61.34
CA ALA A 291 43.72 -17.78 -60.22
C ALA A 291 42.44 -17.14 -59.68
N ILE A 292 41.58 -17.98 -59.10
CA ILE A 292 40.28 -17.55 -58.56
C ILE A 292 40.21 -17.96 -57.09
N HIS A 293 39.82 -17.01 -56.25
CA HIS A 293 39.59 -17.19 -54.83
C HIS A 293 38.10 -16.98 -54.54
N ARG A 294 37.50 -17.90 -53.79
CA ARG A 294 36.18 -17.72 -53.20
C ARG A 294 36.37 -17.09 -51.82
N ILE A 295 35.63 -16.02 -51.55
CA ILE A 295 35.58 -15.38 -50.25
C ILE A 295 34.28 -15.86 -49.59
N LEU A 296 34.43 -16.67 -48.54
CA LEU A 296 33.35 -17.33 -47.82
C LEU A 296 33.04 -16.53 -46.53
N PRO A 297 31.78 -16.17 -46.25
CA PRO A 297 31.42 -15.53 -44.98
C PRO A 297 31.60 -16.51 -43.82
N VAL A 298 32.27 -16.07 -42.75
CA VAL A 298 32.39 -16.84 -41.50
C VAL A 298 31.02 -16.86 -40.81
N PRO A 299 30.53 -18.00 -40.29
CA PRO A 299 29.24 -18.05 -39.58
C PRO A 299 29.16 -17.03 -38.42
N VAL A 300 28.07 -16.27 -38.33
CA VAL A 300 27.91 -15.16 -37.38
C VAL A 300 28.16 -15.61 -35.93
N GLY A 301 27.70 -16.81 -35.54
CA GLY A 301 27.95 -17.36 -34.21
C GLY A 301 29.43 -17.54 -33.84
N VAL A 302 30.31 -17.78 -34.83
CA VAL A 302 31.77 -17.84 -34.61
C VAL A 302 32.35 -16.43 -34.46
N GLN A 303 31.91 -15.49 -35.31
CA GLN A 303 32.32 -14.08 -35.24
C GLN A 303 31.99 -13.47 -33.87
N VAL A 304 30.78 -13.74 -33.36
CA VAL A 304 30.30 -13.33 -32.04
C VAL A 304 31.23 -13.83 -30.91
N VAL A 305 31.63 -15.10 -30.94
CA VAL A 305 32.53 -15.68 -29.92
C VAL A 305 33.93 -15.06 -30.00
N GLN A 306 34.45 -14.81 -31.21
CA GLN A 306 35.73 -14.11 -31.40
C GLN A 306 35.69 -12.67 -30.86
N LEU A 307 34.61 -11.93 -31.15
CA LEU A 307 34.40 -10.56 -30.64
C LEU A 307 34.33 -10.52 -29.12
N ALA A 308 33.55 -11.41 -28.50
CA ALA A 308 33.44 -11.54 -27.05
C ALA A 308 34.77 -11.97 -26.39
N ALA A 309 35.58 -12.79 -27.07
CA ALA A 309 36.92 -13.14 -26.62
C ALA A 309 37.92 -11.97 -26.74
N SER A 310 37.75 -11.09 -27.72
CA SER A 310 38.58 -9.89 -27.93
C SER A 310 38.23 -8.69 -27.03
N GLY A 311 37.19 -8.80 -26.20
CA GLY A 311 36.67 -7.71 -25.35
C GLY A 311 35.74 -6.70 -26.06
N ASN A 312 35.39 -6.93 -27.33
CA ASN A 312 34.51 -6.02 -28.10
C ASN A 312 33.03 -6.43 -27.94
N PHE A 313 32.52 -6.36 -26.71
CA PHE A 313 31.21 -6.89 -26.33
C PHE A 313 30.03 -6.20 -27.04
N GLU A 314 30.05 -4.87 -27.23
CA GLU A 314 29.00 -4.14 -27.96
C GLU A 314 28.83 -4.64 -29.39
N SER A 315 29.95 -4.89 -30.08
CA SER A 315 29.96 -5.43 -31.43
C SER A 315 29.51 -6.89 -31.47
N ALA A 316 29.83 -7.69 -30.43
CA ALA A 316 29.31 -9.05 -30.29
C ALA A 316 27.78 -9.06 -30.14
N LEU A 317 27.22 -8.23 -29.24
CA LEU A 317 25.77 -8.07 -29.07
C LEU A 317 25.08 -7.54 -30.34
N ALA A 318 25.72 -6.61 -31.06
CA ALA A 318 25.20 -6.10 -32.32
C ALA A 318 25.14 -7.17 -33.43
N LEU A 319 26.07 -8.13 -33.45
CA LEU A 319 26.03 -9.28 -34.36
C LEU A 319 25.08 -10.39 -33.90
N CYS A 320 24.94 -10.63 -32.59
CA CYS A 320 23.93 -11.57 -32.05
C CYS A 320 22.53 -11.25 -32.57
N LYS A 321 22.14 -9.96 -32.58
CA LYS A 321 20.86 -9.48 -33.10
C LYS A 321 20.64 -9.76 -34.59
N MET A 322 21.68 -10.08 -35.35
CA MET A 322 21.61 -10.44 -36.77
C MET A 322 21.47 -11.97 -37.01
N LEU A 323 21.47 -12.79 -35.95
CA LEU A 323 21.24 -14.23 -36.08
C LEU A 323 19.80 -14.53 -36.56
N PRO A 324 19.60 -15.46 -37.50
CA PRO A 324 18.28 -15.83 -38.03
C PRO A 324 17.24 -16.07 -36.94
N PRO A 325 15.94 -15.82 -37.19
CA PRO A 325 14.89 -16.02 -36.17
C PRO A 325 14.81 -17.46 -35.68
N GLU A 326 15.15 -18.44 -36.54
CA GLU A 326 15.21 -19.87 -36.25
C GLU A 326 16.19 -20.20 -35.11
N ASP A 327 17.32 -19.49 -35.03
CA ASP A 327 18.37 -19.65 -34.01
C ASP A 327 18.04 -18.95 -32.68
N ALA A 328 16.76 -18.73 -32.33
CA ALA A 328 16.38 -17.90 -31.19
C ALA A 328 16.93 -18.38 -29.84
N ALA A 329 16.99 -19.69 -29.60
CA ALA A 329 17.59 -20.26 -28.40
C ALA A 329 19.11 -20.07 -28.35
N LEU A 330 19.79 -20.22 -29.50
CA LEU A 330 21.23 -19.98 -29.62
C LEU A 330 21.57 -18.50 -29.43
N ARG A 331 20.76 -17.59 -30.00
CA ARG A 331 20.90 -16.14 -29.81
C ARG A 331 20.80 -15.76 -28.34
N ALA A 332 19.74 -16.19 -27.64
CA ALA A 332 19.56 -15.93 -26.22
C ALA A 332 20.73 -16.48 -25.37
N SER A 333 21.17 -17.71 -25.63
CA SER A 333 22.33 -18.30 -24.94
C SER A 333 23.65 -17.54 -25.19
N LYS A 334 23.87 -17.03 -26.40
CA LYS A 334 25.07 -16.23 -26.72
C LYS A 334 24.99 -14.81 -26.15
N GLU A 335 23.83 -14.15 -26.22
CA GLU A 335 23.60 -12.84 -25.62
C GLU A 335 23.80 -12.88 -24.10
N ASP A 336 23.27 -13.90 -23.43
CA ASP A 336 23.46 -14.15 -22.00
C ASP A 336 24.96 -14.32 -21.64
N ALA A 337 25.67 -15.23 -22.32
CA ALA A 337 27.10 -15.43 -22.10
C ALA A 337 27.95 -14.17 -22.35
N ILE A 338 27.50 -13.28 -23.25
CA ILE A 338 28.14 -11.98 -23.47
C ILE A 338 27.82 -11.01 -22.34
N HIS A 339 26.57 -10.92 -21.89
CA HIS A 339 26.17 -10.06 -20.78
C HIS A 339 26.89 -10.41 -19.48
N ILE A 340 27.03 -11.71 -19.17
CA ILE A 340 27.84 -12.21 -18.04
C ILE A 340 29.28 -11.70 -18.15
N ARG A 341 29.94 -11.98 -19.29
CA ARG A 341 31.37 -11.64 -19.46
C ARG A 341 31.61 -10.14 -19.54
N TYR A 342 30.68 -9.38 -20.11
CA TYR A 342 30.78 -7.92 -20.19
C TYR A 342 30.54 -7.26 -18.83
N GLY A 343 29.57 -7.75 -18.05
CA GLY A 343 29.34 -7.33 -16.67
C GLY A 343 30.60 -7.52 -15.81
N HIS A 344 31.23 -8.70 -15.87
CA HIS A 344 32.51 -8.93 -15.17
C HIS A 344 33.63 -7.99 -15.65
N TYR A 345 33.78 -7.79 -16.96
CA TYR A 345 34.79 -6.87 -17.50
C TYR A 345 34.58 -5.42 -17.00
N LEU A 346 33.35 -4.90 -17.04
CA LEU A 346 33.04 -3.55 -16.55
C LEU A 346 33.22 -3.44 -15.03
N PHE A 347 32.91 -4.51 -14.29
CA PHE A 347 33.15 -4.58 -12.85
C PHE A 347 34.65 -4.48 -12.50
N GLU A 348 35.51 -5.18 -13.26
CA GLU A 348 36.97 -5.08 -13.15
C GLU A 348 37.50 -3.69 -13.53
N GLN A 349 36.86 -2.97 -14.46
CA GLN A 349 37.19 -1.57 -14.79
C GLN A 349 36.61 -0.53 -13.81
N GLY A 350 35.82 -0.95 -12.81
CA GLY A 350 35.16 -0.06 -11.85
C GLY A 350 33.93 0.68 -12.40
N GLN A 351 33.43 0.30 -13.58
CA GLN A 351 32.19 0.83 -14.18
C GLN A 351 30.97 0.09 -13.62
N TYR A 352 30.77 0.18 -12.30
CA TYR A 352 29.84 -0.69 -11.56
C TYR A 352 28.37 -0.53 -11.97
N VAL A 353 27.92 0.66 -12.38
CA VAL A 353 26.51 0.87 -12.81
C VAL A 353 26.21 0.09 -14.09
N GLU A 354 27.03 0.27 -15.12
CA GLU A 354 26.91 -0.43 -16.41
C GLU A 354 27.11 -1.95 -16.23
N ALA A 355 27.99 -2.36 -15.31
CA ALA A 355 28.16 -3.76 -14.93
C ALA A 355 26.87 -4.37 -14.35
N MET A 356 26.19 -3.66 -13.43
CA MET A 356 24.92 -4.11 -12.85
C MET A 356 23.80 -4.21 -13.90
N ASP A 357 23.72 -3.26 -14.84
CA ASP A 357 22.74 -3.33 -15.94
C ASP A 357 22.94 -4.58 -16.80
N HIS A 358 24.19 -4.96 -17.08
CA HIS A 358 24.49 -6.20 -17.81
C HIS A 358 24.28 -7.48 -16.98
N PHE A 359 24.55 -7.47 -15.67
CA PHE A 359 24.16 -8.58 -14.81
C PHE A 359 22.62 -8.72 -14.73
N GLY A 360 21.87 -7.61 -14.77
CA GLY A 360 20.41 -7.61 -14.84
C GLY A 360 19.82 -8.14 -16.14
N ALA A 361 20.55 -7.97 -17.26
CA ALA A 361 20.21 -8.56 -18.55
C ALA A 361 20.59 -10.04 -18.69
N SER A 362 21.30 -10.61 -17.71
CA SER A 362 21.78 -12.00 -17.73
C SER A 362 20.93 -12.96 -16.89
N SER A 363 21.15 -14.26 -17.09
CA SER A 363 20.54 -15.35 -16.33
C SER A 363 21.20 -15.62 -14.97
N LEU A 364 22.20 -14.82 -14.57
CA LEU A 364 22.93 -15.01 -13.31
C LEU A 364 21.99 -14.95 -12.10
N ASP A 365 22.20 -15.92 -11.21
CA ASP A 365 21.52 -15.94 -9.92
C ASP A 365 22.05 -14.83 -8.99
N LEU A 366 21.15 -14.28 -8.17
CA LEU A 366 21.44 -13.18 -7.28
C LEU A 366 22.55 -13.53 -6.29
N THR A 367 22.64 -14.78 -5.83
CA THR A 367 23.71 -15.22 -4.92
C THR A 367 25.10 -15.10 -5.55
N THR A 368 25.22 -15.38 -6.86
CA THR A 368 26.49 -15.26 -7.58
C THR A 368 26.90 -13.81 -7.79
N ILE A 369 25.95 -12.89 -7.98
CA ILE A 369 26.23 -11.45 -8.06
C ILE A 369 26.66 -10.92 -6.69
N LEU A 370 25.97 -11.33 -5.61
CA LEU A 370 26.30 -10.90 -4.24
C LEU A 370 27.66 -11.43 -3.75
N SER A 371 28.14 -12.58 -4.26
CA SER A 371 29.48 -13.09 -3.92
C SER A 371 30.63 -12.18 -4.41
N LEU A 372 30.38 -11.29 -5.38
CA LEU A 372 31.31 -10.25 -5.80
C LEU A 372 31.50 -9.12 -4.76
N PHE A 373 30.69 -9.10 -3.69
CA PHE A 373 30.68 -8.06 -2.66
C PHE A 373 30.93 -8.64 -1.24
N PRO A 374 32.20 -8.88 -0.83
CA PRO A 374 32.54 -9.52 0.44
C PRO A 374 32.06 -8.81 1.72
N SER A 375 31.58 -7.57 1.61
CA SER A 375 31.01 -6.80 2.72
C SER A 375 29.54 -7.12 3.00
N VAL A 376 28.86 -7.83 2.10
CA VAL A 376 27.46 -8.27 2.27
C VAL A 376 27.45 -9.66 2.88
N LYS A 377 26.85 -9.80 4.07
CA LYS A 377 26.67 -11.09 4.75
C LYS A 377 25.36 -11.74 4.30
N LEU A 378 25.48 -12.88 3.61
CA LEU A 378 24.34 -13.67 3.15
C LEU A 378 23.67 -14.46 4.31
N PRO A 379 22.33 -14.62 4.31
CA PRO A 379 21.60 -15.45 5.27
C PRO A 379 22.06 -16.92 5.32
N SER A 380 21.98 -17.53 6.50
CA SER A 380 22.40 -18.92 6.75
C SER A 380 21.57 -20.00 6.04
N ILE A 381 20.48 -19.60 5.36
CA ILE A 381 19.56 -20.48 4.63
C ILE A 381 20.20 -21.04 3.36
N VAL A 382 21.16 -20.32 2.77
CA VAL A 382 21.92 -20.79 1.60
C VAL A 382 22.91 -21.87 2.05
N SER A 383 22.50 -23.13 1.97
CA SER A 383 23.44 -24.25 1.97
C SER A 383 24.52 -23.98 0.92
N PRO A 384 25.83 -24.16 1.21
CA PRO A 384 26.87 -23.83 0.26
C PRO A 384 26.68 -24.68 -0.99
N VAL A 385 26.26 -24.05 -2.09
CA VAL A 385 26.28 -24.68 -3.41
C VAL A 385 27.72 -25.08 -3.62
N SER A 386 27.94 -26.39 -3.69
CA SER A 386 29.25 -26.97 -3.94
C SER A 386 29.85 -26.30 -5.15
N SER A 387 31.05 -25.75 -4.98
CA SER A 387 31.84 -25.17 -6.05
C SER A 387 32.06 -26.21 -7.16
N GLU A 388 31.17 -26.22 -8.16
CA GLU A 388 31.43 -26.89 -9.43
C GLU A 388 32.74 -26.30 -9.96
N PRO A 389 33.71 -27.15 -10.33
CA PRO A 389 35.04 -26.66 -10.68
C PRO A 389 34.94 -25.78 -11.91
N PHE A 390 35.66 -24.65 -11.86
CA PHE A 390 36.03 -23.87 -13.03
C PHE A 390 36.45 -24.83 -14.17
N LEU A 391 35.71 -24.84 -15.27
CA LEU A 391 36.18 -25.44 -16.51
C LEU A 391 37.29 -24.56 -17.08
N GLU A 392 38.50 -24.76 -16.58
CA GLU A 392 39.73 -24.22 -17.15
C GLU A 392 39.87 -24.73 -18.59
N GLY A 393 39.43 -23.90 -19.54
CA GLY A 393 39.76 -23.98 -20.96
C GLY A 393 41.25 -23.73 -21.18
N ARG A 394 42.05 -24.73 -20.81
CA ARG A 394 43.51 -24.81 -20.86
C ARG A 394 44.10 -24.23 -22.15
N PRO A 395 44.88 -23.12 -22.09
CA PRO A 395 45.75 -22.73 -23.20
C PRO A 395 46.93 -23.71 -23.26
N LEU A 396 47.05 -24.50 -24.34
CA LEU A 396 48.30 -25.18 -24.64
C LEU A 396 49.31 -24.16 -25.22
N GLY A 397 50.41 -23.93 -24.51
CA GLY A 397 51.45 -23.00 -24.96
C GLY A 397 52.37 -22.50 -23.83
N THR A 398 52.98 -23.42 -23.09
CA THR A 398 53.97 -23.08 -22.05
C THR A 398 55.37 -22.86 -22.70
N PRO A 399 56.40 -22.36 -21.98
CA PRO A 399 56.88 -20.99 -22.25
C PRO A 399 58.38 -20.97 -22.59
N THR A 400 58.98 -19.78 -22.67
CA THR A 400 60.41 -19.64 -22.32
C THR A 400 60.65 -18.37 -21.51
N GLU A 401 61.51 -18.49 -20.52
CA GLU A 401 61.53 -17.63 -19.33
C GLU A 401 62.37 -16.36 -19.51
N ARG A 402 62.17 -15.40 -18.59
CA ARG A 402 63.29 -14.90 -17.77
C ARG A 402 62.86 -14.27 -16.44
N SER A 403 62.76 -15.16 -15.45
CA SER A 403 63.35 -15.03 -14.11
C SER A 403 63.34 -13.68 -13.38
N ARG A 404 62.79 -13.70 -12.16
CA ARG A 404 63.54 -13.33 -10.95
C ARG A 404 63.01 -14.09 -9.73
N ALA A 405 63.79 -15.08 -9.28
CA ALA A 405 63.60 -15.72 -7.97
C ALA A 405 64.35 -14.92 -6.89
N GLY A 406 63.92 -15.04 -5.63
CA GLY A 406 64.45 -14.27 -4.51
C GLY A 406 65.67 -14.89 -3.81
N LEU A 407 66.07 -14.24 -2.72
CA LEU A 407 66.96 -14.79 -1.70
C LEU A 407 66.47 -14.32 -0.31
N SER A 408 66.55 -15.22 0.66
CA SER A 408 66.40 -14.96 2.09
C SER A 408 67.76 -15.06 2.78
N SER A 409 67.94 -14.37 3.91
CA SER A 409 68.89 -14.77 4.97
C SER A 409 68.53 -14.07 6.28
N ASP A 410 68.66 -14.80 7.38
CA ASP A 410 68.52 -14.32 8.76
C ASP A 410 69.80 -13.66 9.31
N GLN A 411 69.65 -13.08 10.52
CA GLN A 411 70.60 -13.00 11.64
C GLN A 411 71.14 -11.62 12.10
N LEU A 412 70.68 -11.26 13.31
CA LEU A 412 71.40 -10.86 14.54
C LEU A 412 72.24 -9.55 14.63
N GLU A 413 71.94 -8.85 15.73
CA GLU A 413 72.78 -7.98 16.59
C GLU A 413 73.59 -6.81 16.00
N SER A 414 73.26 -5.60 16.46
CA SER A 414 74.07 -4.91 17.50
C SER A 414 73.43 -3.59 17.94
N ALA A 415 73.69 -3.17 19.18
CA ALA A 415 73.13 -1.96 19.77
C ALA A 415 74.21 -0.88 19.95
N SER A 416 73.91 0.38 19.60
CA SER A 416 74.43 1.57 20.31
C SER A 416 73.85 2.90 19.82
N GLY A 417 73.37 3.73 20.75
CA GLY A 417 73.81 5.12 20.87
C GLY A 417 73.43 6.18 19.82
N SER A 418 72.32 6.88 20.11
CA SER A 418 72.25 8.36 20.18
C SER A 418 72.32 9.26 18.92
N GLN A 419 71.47 10.31 18.97
CA GLN A 419 71.53 11.61 18.29
C GLN A 419 71.06 11.76 16.82
N SER A 420 69.81 12.26 16.71
CA SER A 420 69.35 13.37 15.85
C SER A 420 69.75 13.45 14.36
N GLY A 421 68.76 13.27 13.48
CA GLY A 421 68.76 13.83 12.11
C GLY A 421 68.28 12.88 11.02
N GLY A 422 66.96 12.86 10.73
CA GLY A 422 66.37 12.03 9.67
C GLY A 422 65.59 12.86 8.64
N PRO A 423 65.70 12.57 7.31
CA PRO A 423 65.11 13.38 6.24
C PRO A 423 63.62 13.06 5.94
N PRO A 424 62.88 13.95 5.24
CA PRO A 424 61.41 13.94 5.18
C PRO A 424 60.83 13.00 4.10
N HIS A 425 61.30 11.75 4.00
CA HIS A 425 60.88 10.82 2.94
C HIS A 425 59.89 9.72 3.39
N LEU A 426 59.75 9.49 4.70
CA LEU A 426 58.84 8.48 5.26
C LEU A 426 57.36 8.90 5.20
N SER A 427 57.05 10.18 5.39
CA SER A 427 55.67 10.70 5.32
C SER A 427 55.03 10.54 3.94
N LYS A 428 55.82 10.62 2.85
CA LYS A 428 55.29 10.42 1.48
C LYS A 428 54.85 9.00 1.20
N LEU A 429 55.45 7.98 1.83
CA LEU A 429 55.06 6.59 1.63
C LEU A 429 53.80 6.24 2.45
N MET A 430 53.75 6.66 3.71
CA MET A 430 52.52 6.55 4.52
C MET A 430 51.34 7.28 3.86
N ASN A 431 51.54 8.50 3.37
CA ASN A 431 50.48 9.24 2.66
C ASN A 431 50.05 8.56 1.35
N LEU A 432 50.90 7.79 0.68
CA LEU A 432 50.50 7.04 -0.53
C LEU A 432 49.64 5.82 -0.17
N GLU A 433 50.03 5.07 0.87
CA GLU A 433 49.24 3.94 1.38
C GLU A 433 47.88 4.38 1.97
N GLU A 434 47.83 5.52 2.67
CA GLU A 434 46.59 6.10 3.17
C GLU A 434 45.68 6.58 2.03
N ASN A 435 46.23 7.24 1.00
CA ASN A 435 45.44 7.65 -0.17
C ASN A 435 44.94 6.44 -0.99
N GLN A 436 45.73 5.37 -1.12
CA GLN A 436 45.27 4.12 -1.75
C GLN A 436 44.13 3.47 -0.95
N LYS A 437 44.26 3.37 0.38
CA LYS A 437 43.19 2.85 1.24
C LYS A 437 41.91 3.71 1.14
N LEU A 438 42.03 5.03 1.07
CA LEU A 438 40.89 5.93 0.86
C LEU A 438 40.23 5.74 -0.52
N GLN A 439 41.02 5.53 -1.57
CA GLN A 439 40.52 5.21 -2.91
C GLN A 439 39.81 3.86 -2.94
N ASP A 440 40.36 2.82 -2.32
CA ASP A 440 39.72 1.50 -2.19
C ASP A 440 38.39 1.58 -1.43
N ILE A 441 38.34 2.34 -0.33
CA ILE A 441 37.10 2.57 0.45
C ILE A 441 36.07 3.32 -0.41
N GLN A 442 36.50 4.33 -1.17
CA GLN A 442 35.61 5.09 -2.04
C GLN A 442 35.07 4.23 -3.20
N GLN A 443 35.91 3.42 -3.85
CA GLN A 443 35.49 2.48 -4.88
C GLN A 443 34.50 1.45 -4.34
N ARG A 444 34.73 0.89 -3.14
CA ARG A 444 33.77 -0.01 -2.47
C ARG A 444 32.43 0.66 -2.18
N LYS A 445 32.42 1.93 -1.74
CA LYS A 445 31.16 2.68 -1.57
C LYS A 445 30.42 2.91 -2.89
N ILE A 446 31.13 3.18 -3.99
CA ILE A 446 30.52 3.33 -5.32
C ILE A 446 29.94 1.98 -5.81
N ALA A 447 30.67 0.89 -5.62
CA ALA A 447 30.22 -0.46 -5.96
C ALA A 447 28.98 -0.87 -5.17
N LEU A 448 28.94 -0.61 -3.85
CA LEU A 448 27.77 -0.91 -3.01
C LEU A 448 26.57 0.00 -3.33
N SER A 449 26.80 1.24 -3.73
CA SER A 449 25.71 2.18 -4.10
C SER A 449 25.04 1.77 -5.42
N SER A 450 25.83 1.31 -6.38
CA SER A 450 25.32 0.74 -7.65
C SER A 450 24.63 -0.61 -7.43
N LEU A 451 25.15 -1.47 -6.54
CA LEU A 451 24.44 -2.67 -6.09
C LEU A 451 23.09 -2.33 -5.44
N ALA A 452 23.03 -1.33 -4.55
CA ALA A 452 21.77 -0.92 -3.91
C ALA A 452 20.73 -0.44 -4.94
N GLY A 453 21.16 0.32 -5.96
CA GLY A 453 20.30 0.72 -7.08
C GLY A 453 19.76 -0.48 -7.88
N PHE A 454 20.63 -1.46 -8.18
CA PHE A 454 20.27 -2.70 -8.87
C PHE A 454 19.30 -3.57 -8.07
N LEU A 455 19.58 -3.81 -6.79
CA LEU A 455 18.71 -4.58 -5.90
C LEU A 455 17.34 -3.90 -5.76
N SER A 456 17.32 -2.57 -5.64
CA SER A 456 16.07 -1.78 -5.58
C SER A 456 15.23 -1.92 -6.86
N SER A 457 15.84 -1.90 -8.05
CA SER A 457 15.11 -2.08 -9.31
C SER A 457 14.55 -3.49 -9.49
N ARG A 458 15.25 -4.51 -8.98
CA ARG A 458 14.81 -5.93 -9.02
C ARG A 458 13.80 -6.25 -7.92
N ARG A 459 13.78 -5.49 -6.81
CA ARG A 459 12.92 -5.69 -5.63
C ARG A 459 11.43 -5.81 -5.96
N THR A 460 10.91 -4.91 -6.80
CA THR A 460 9.48 -4.84 -7.14
C THR A 460 8.99 -6.17 -7.72
N SER A 461 9.68 -6.68 -8.75
CA SER A 461 9.31 -7.95 -9.41
C SER A 461 9.51 -9.18 -8.52
N VAL A 462 10.43 -9.14 -7.55
CA VAL A 462 10.64 -10.27 -6.61
C VAL A 462 9.57 -10.27 -5.53
N ILE A 463 9.21 -9.11 -4.97
CA ILE A 463 8.17 -9.01 -3.94
C ILE A 463 6.78 -9.32 -4.51
N GLU A 464 6.44 -8.82 -5.71
CA GLU A 464 5.18 -9.19 -6.39
C GLU A 464 5.03 -10.72 -6.55
N LYS A 465 6.13 -11.45 -6.77
CA LYS A 465 6.14 -12.92 -6.86
C LYS A 465 6.04 -13.58 -5.49
N ALA A 466 6.76 -13.07 -4.49
CA ALA A 466 6.70 -13.60 -3.12
C ALA A 466 5.33 -13.39 -2.46
N GLU A 467 4.70 -12.23 -2.69
CA GLU A 467 3.33 -11.94 -2.25
C GLU A 467 2.30 -12.81 -3.00
N ALA A 468 2.49 -13.03 -4.31
CA ALA A 468 1.67 -13.98 -5.07
C ALA A 468 1.78 -15.41 -4.50
N GLU A 469 3.00 -15.92 -4.27
CA GLU A 469 3.23 -17.22 -3.63
C GLU A 469 2.59 -17.32 -2.23
N GLU A 470 2.67 -16.26 -1.42
CA GLU A 470 2.05 -16.23 -0.09
C GLU A 470 0.51 -16.21 -0.16
N THR A 471 -0.08 -15.49 -1.13
CA THR A 471 -1.53 -15.52 -1.37
C THR A 471 -2.00 -16.89 -1.89
N ASP A 472 -1.27 -17.51 -2.81
CA ASP A 472 -1.58 -18.86 -3.32
C ASP A 472 -1.42 -19.92 -2.22
N ALA A 473 -0.41 -19.79 -1.35
CA ALA A 473 -0.23 -20.67 -0.20
C ALA A 473 -1.35 -20.49 0.86
N ALA A 474 -1.77 -19.26 1.13
CA ALA A 474 -2.89 -18.98 2.02
C ALA A 474 -4.23 -19.50 1.46
N VAL A 475 -4.47 -19.32 0.16
CA VAL A 475 -5.64 -19.88 -0.53
C VAL A 475 -5.61 -21.41 -0.51
N ALA A 476 -4.47 -22.04 -0.76
CA ALA A 476 -4.31 -23.50 -0.65
C ALA A 476 -4.63 -23.99 0.76
N ALA A 477 -4.10 -23.34 1.80
CA ALA A 477 -4.39 -23.67 3.20
C ALA A 477 -5.88 -23.51 3.57
N MET A 478 -6.57 -22.51 3.00
CA MET A 478 -8.02 -22.35 3.16
C MET A 478 -8.83 -23.42 2.41
N VAL A 479 -8.34 -23.94 1.27
CA VAL A 479 -8.97 -25.04 0.52
C VAL A 479 -8.75 -26.38 1.23
N GLU A 480 -7.58 -26.60 1.84
CA GLU A 480 -7.24 -27.80 2.63
C GLU A 480 -8.06 -27.93 3.93
N ALA A 481 -8.69 -26.85 4.41
CA ALA A 481 -9.62 -26.88 5.54
C ALA A 481 -10.95 -27.62 5.25
N SER A 482 -11.19 -28.06 4.00
CA SER A 482 -12.38 -28.82 3.60
C SER A 482 -12.11 -30.34 3.60
N PRO A 483 -12.86 -31.17 4.37
CA PRO A 483 -12.45 -32.53 4.73
C PRO A 483 -12.56 -33.61 3.63
N VAL A 484 -12.77 -33.23 2.36
CA VAL A 484 -13.11 -34.16 1.27
C VAL A 484 -11.94 -34.44 0.31
N ALA A 485 -10.88 -33.63 0.32
CA ALA A 485 -9.79 -33.70 -0.66
C ALA A 485 -8.47 -34.33 -0.13
N ARG A 486 -8.55 -35.40 0.67
CA ARG A 486 -7.36 -36.17 1.09
C ARG A 486 -7.15 -37.44 0.26
N ARG A 487 -6.53 -37.28 -0.92
CA ARG A 487 -5.67 -38.30 -1.58
C ARG A 487 -4.97 -37.73 -2.82
N ASN A 488 -3.64 -37.87 -2.83
CA ASN A 488 -2.72 -37.75 -3.98
C ASN A 488 -2.32 -36.34 -4.47
N SER A 489 -1.46 -35.62 -3.72
CA SER A 489 -0.52 -34.63 -4.30
C SER A 489 0.78 -34.38 -3.51
N GLU A 490 1.10 -35.16 -2.47
CA GLU A 490 2.35 -35.00 -1.71
C GLU A 490 3.55 -35.64 -2.45
N ALA A 491 4.41 -34.82 -3.07
CA ALA A 491 5.86 -35.09 -3.28
C ALA A 491 6.60 -34.01 -4.10
N SER A 492 5.94 -33.27 -5.01
CA SER A 492 6.65 -32.44 -6.02
C SER A 492 6.27 -30.96 -6.07
N SER A 493 5.28 -30.50 -5.29
CA SER A 493 4.83 -29.09 -5.33
C SER A 493 5.60 -28.14 -4.42
N ASP A 494 6.27 -28.62 -3.37
CA ASP A 494 6.66 -27.73 -2.27
C ASP A 494 8.01 -27.04 -2.46
N LYS A 495 8.92 -27.60 -3.29
CA LYS A 495 10.20 -26.94 -3.58
C LYS A 495 10.04 -25.58 -4.27
N ARG A 496 9.09 -25.47 -5.21
CA ARG A 496 8.85 -24.23 -5.97
C ARG A 496 8.15 -23.12 -5.18
N LYS A 497 7.54 -23.41 -4.03
CA LYS A 497 6.76 -22.43 -3.23
C LYS A 497 7.60 -21.60 -2.24
N HIS A 498 8.91 -21.80 -2.24
CA HIS A 498 9.83 -21.11 -1.33
C HIS A 498 10.94 -20.35 -2.07
N GLU A 499 11.14 -20.60 -3.37
CA GLU A 499 12.23 -20.00 -4.16
C GLU A 499 12.11 -18.46 -4.23
N ALA A 500 10.92 -17.87 -4.49
CA ALA A 500 10.80 -16.41 -4.54
C ALA A 500 10.90 -15.76 -3.16
N ARG A 501 10.40 -16.44 -2.10
CA ARG A 501 10.51 -15.96 -0.71
C ARG A 501 11.95 -15.98 -0.20
N GLU A 502 12.70 -17.05 -0.46
CA GLU A 502 14.13 -17.13 -0.10
C GLU A 502 14.94 -16.06 -0.84
N LEU A 503 14.67 -15.85 -2.13
CA LEU A 503 15.25 -14.75 -2.90
C LEU A 503 14.86 -13.36 -2.35
N ALA A 504 13.62 -13.16 -1.89
CA ALA A 504 13.20 -11.91 -1.25
C ALA A 504 13.96 -11.62 0.05
N ILE A 505 14.19 -12.66 0.88
CA ILE A 505 14.99 -12.55 2.12
C ILE A 505 16.43 -12.16 1.79
N VAL A 506 17.07 -12.84 0.85
CA VAL A 506 18.45 -12.54 0.42
C VAL A 506 18.54 -11.13 -0.17
N LEU A 507 17.57 -10.71 -0.99
CA LEU A 507 17.54 -9.40 -1.63
C LEU A 507 17.38 -8.27 -0.62
N ASP A 508 16.36 -8.31 0.25
CA ASP A 508 16.11 -7.23 1.22
C ASP A 508 17.24 -7.13 2.25
N THR A 509 17.79 -8.26 2.70
CA THR A 509 18.95 -8.29 3.62
C THR A 509 20.18 -7.63 2.97
N ALA A 510 20.50 -8.00 1.73
CA ALA A 510 21.62 -7.42 1.00
C ALA A 510 21.42 -5.92 0.69
N LEU A 511 20.17 -5.52 0.38
CA LEU A 511 19.81 -4.14 0.08
C LEU A 511 19.99 -3.23 1.30
N VAL A 512 19.51 -3.65 2.48
CA VAL A 512 19.68 -2.90 3.74
C VAL A 512 21.16 -2.77 4.10
N GLN A 513 21.94 -3.86 3.98
CA GLN A 513 23.38 -3.82 4.23
C GLN A 513 24.11 -2.87 3.25
N ALA A 514 23.78 -2.90 1.96
CA ALA A 514 24.38 -2.01 0.95
C ALA A 514 24.00 -0.53 1.16
N MET A 515 22.75 -0.23 1.52
CA MET A 515 22.30 1.13 1.83
C MET A 515 23.01 1.70 3.06
N LEU A 516 23.13 0.92 4.15
CA LEU A 516 23.79 1.38 5.37
C LEU A 516 25.31 1.50 5.22
N ALA A 517 25.96 0.62 4.46
CA ALA A 517 27.38 0.76 4.12
C ALA A 517 27.70 1.97 3.22
N THR A 518 26.68 2.58 2.60
CA THR A 518 26.80 3.75 1.71
C THR A 518 26.22 5.04 2.28
N ASP A 519 25.99 5.08 3.60
CA ASP A 519 25.42 6.20 4.35
C ASP A 519 24.00 6.62 3.90
N GLN A 520 23.24 5.73 3.24
CA GLN A 520 21.87 5.97 2.76
C GLN A 520 20.79 5.64 3.82
N SER A 521 21.02 6.06 5.07
CA SER A 521 20.14 5.79 6.23
C SER A 521 18.67 6.11 5.97
N GLN A 522 18.37 7.27 5.38
CA GLN A 522 16.98 7.68 5.08
C GLN A 522 16.27 6.75 4.09
N ALA A 523 17.00 6.14 3.15
CA ALA A 523 16.44 5.17 2.20
C ALA A 523 16.20 3.81 2.88
N ALA A 524 17.13 3.36 3.72
CA ALA A 524 16.95 2.16 4.54
C ALA A 524 15.76 2.30 5.51
N LEU A 525 15.61 3.45 6.17
CA LEU A 525 14.45 3.76 7.02
C LEU A 525 13.12 3.74 6.25
N ALA A 526 13.10 4.21 5.00
CA ALA A 526 11.90 4.16 4.16
C ALA A 526 11.56 2.71 3.75
N LEU A 527 12.57 1.87 3.49
CA LEU A 527 12.41 0.45 3.19
C LEU A 527 11.85 -0.33 4.38
N LEU A 528 12.44 -0.16 5.57
CA LEU A 528 12.09 -0.88 6.80
C LEU A 528 10.70 -0.50 7.34
N LYS A 529 10.22 0.72 7.06
CA LYS A 529 8.83 1.14 7.34
C LYS A 529 7.79 0.49 6.43
N GLY A 530 8.20 -0.03 5.28
CA GLY A 530 7.35 -0.76 4.35
C GLY A 530 7.37 -2.28 4.59
N PRO A 531 6.62 -3.07 3.80
CA PRO A 531 6.74 -4.52 3.81
C PRO A 531 8.17 -4.92 3.42
N ASN A 532 8.82 -5.74 4.24
CA ASN A 532 10.19 -6.19 4.05
C ASN A 532 10.39 -7.63 4.55
N TYR A 533 11.33 -8.35 3.91
CA TYR A 533 11.66 -9.75 4.17
C TYR A 533 13.03 -9.93 4.82
N CYS A 534 13.60 -8.90 5.45
CA CYS A 534 14.97 -8.90 5.96
C CYS A 534 15.25 -10.07 6.93
N ASP A 535 16.46 -10.64 6.88
CA ASP A 535 16.95 -11.52 7.94
C ASP A 535 17.49 -10.68 9.10
N ILE A 536 16.99 -10.94 10.32
CA ILE A 536 17.24 -10.11 11.50
C ILE A 536 18.70 -10.24 11.94
N ALA A 537 19.23 -11.47 12.06
CA ALA A 537 20.55 -11.73 12.62
C ALA A 537 21.72 -11.02 11.88
N PRO A 538 21.83 -11.09 10.54
CA PRO A 538 22.91 -10.39 9.82
C PRO A 538 22.69 -8.88 9.73
N CYS A 539 21.45 -8.39 9.85
CA CYS A 539 21.16 -6.95 9.93
C CYS A 539 21.50 -6.38 11.31
N GLU A 540 21.11 -7.05 12.39
CA GLU A 540 21.36 -6.66 13.78
C GLU A 540 22.86 -6.52 14.06
N GLU A 541 23.67 -7.54 13.73
CA GLU A 541 25.12 -7.51 13.95
C GLU A 541 25.77 -6.30 13.26
N MET A 542 25.35 -6.00 12.03
CA MET A 542 25.89 -4.89 11.23
C MET A 542 25.40 -3.53 11.73
N MET A 543 24.12 -3.39 12.08
CA MET A 543 23.55 -2.15 12.63
C MET A 543 24.16 -1.80 13.99
N LEU A 544 24.36 -2.78 14.88
CA LEU A 544 25.04 -2.60 16.16
C LEU A 544 26.52 -2.22 16.00
N ALA A 545 27.23 -2.85 15.06
CA ALA A 545 28.63 -2.54 14.78
C ALA A 545 28.83 -1.15 14.13
N THR A 546 27.84 -0.64 13.40
CA THR A 546 27.91 0.64 12.68
C THR A 546 27.25 1.81 13.42
N GLY A 547 26.43 1.55 14.45
CA GLY A 547 25.75 2.58 15.24
C GLY A 547 24.39 3.03 14.70
N HIS A 548 23.78 2.25 13.81
CA HIS A 548 22.48 2.54 13.16
C HIS A 548 21.30 2.05 14.01
N TYR A 549 21.11 2.65 15.19
CA TYR A 549 20.12 2.19 16.18
C TYR A 549 18.67 2.47 15.77
N LEU A 550 18.40 3.55 15.03
CA LEU A 550 17.04 3.92 14.63
C LEU A 550 16.49 2.95 13.58
N GLU A 551 17.36 2.51 12.67
CA GLU A 551 17.11 1.50 11.66
C GLU A 551 16.84 0.14 12.30
N LEU A 552 17.60 -0.24 13.34
CA LEU A 552 17.39 -1.47 14.09
C LEU A 552 16.05 -1.48 14.86
N VAL A 553 15.66 -0.35 15.44
CA VAL A 553 14.34 -0.21 16.11
C VAL A 553 13.18 -0.35 15.11
N GLU A 554 13.33 0.17 13.89
CA GLU A 554 12.32 0.02 12.84
C GLU A 554 12.31 -1.40 12.24
N LEU A 555 13.46 -2.08 12.12
CA LEU A 555 13.54 -3.50 11.77
C LEU A 555 12.82 -4.39 12.80
N TYR A 556 13.09 -4.20 14.10
CA TYR A 556 12.35 -4.94 15.13
C TYR A 556 10.84 -4.64 15.11
N LYS A 557 10.45 -3.42 14.72
CA LYS A 557 9.05 -3.03 14.55
C LYS A 557 8.39 -3.71 13.35
N SER A 558 9.06 -3.83 12.19
CA SER A 558 8.51 -4.57 11.04
C SER A 558 8.37 -6.08 11.32
N HIS A 559 9.31 -6.66 12.07
CA HIS A 559 9.30 -8.07 12.48
C HIS A 559 8.44 -8.37 13.72
N LYS A 560 7.71 -7.38 14.27
CA LYS A 560 6.85 -7.51 15.48
C LYS A 560 7.60 -7.87 16.77
N MET A 561 8.91 -7.67 16.82
CA MET A 561 9.76 -7.91 17.99
C MET A 561 9.79 -6.69 18.92
N HIS A 562 8.60 -6.29 19.39
CA HIS A 562 8.41 -5.05 20.16
C HIS A 562 9.11 -5.07 21.54
N ARG A 563 9.38 -6.25 22.09
CA ARG A 563 10.17 -6.42 23.33
C ARG A 563 11.61 -5.99 23.12
N ASP A 564 12.24 -6.50 22.07
CA ASP A 564 13.67 -6.29 21.82
C ASP A 564 13.94 -4.85 21.34
N ALA A 565 13.00 -4.26 20.59
CA ALA A 565 12.99 -2.83 20.29
C ALA A 565 12.96 -1.94 21.55
N LEU A 566 12.06 -2.22 22.50
CA LEU A 566 11.94 -1.43 23.72
C LEU A 566 13.08 -1.69 24.71
N ASN A 567 13.60 -2.92 24.79
CA ASN A 567 14.81 -3.23 25.54
C ASN A 567 16.00 -2.42 25.00
N LEU A 568 16.21 -2.41 23.69
CA LEU A 568 17.27 -1.61 23.04
C LEU A 568 17.09 -0.11 23.31
N LEU A 569 15.87 0.42 23.21
CA LEU A 569 15.59 1.84 23.51
C LEU A 569 15.83 2.18 25.00
N ASN A 570 15.48 1.28 25.93
CA ASN A 570 15.77 1.46 27.35
C ASN A 570 17.28 1.37 27.65
N ASP A 571 18.01 0.43 27.05
CA ASP A 571 19.46 0.33 27.22
C ASP A 571 20.17 1.55 26.63
N LEU A 572 19.72 2.08 25.49
CA LEU A 572 20.16 3.37 24.95
C LEU A 572 19.78 4.56 25.85
N ALA A 573 18.67 4.47 26.60
CA ALA A 573 18.24 5.50 27.54
C ALA A 573 19.06 5.50 28.84
N GLU A 574 19.30 4.32 29.44
CA GLU A 574 19.98 4.13 30.73
C GLU A 574 21.52 4.05 30.61
N LYS A 575 22.06 3.46 29.54
CA LYS A 575 23.49 3.10 29.42
C LYS A 575 24.08 3.40 28.03
N PRO A 576 24.06 4.67 27.55
CA PRO A 576 24.60 5.01 26.23
C PRO A 576 26.10 4.69 26.04
N GLU A 577 26.87 4.57 27.11
CA GLU A 577 28.31 4.22 27.07
C GLU A 577 28.59 2.72 26.85
N SER A 578 27.59 1.83 26.93
CA SER A 578 27.82 0.38 26.72
C SER A 578 27.86 -0.03 25.24
N PHE A 579 27.58 0.88 24.32
CA PHE A 579 27.51 0.62 22.89
C PHE A 579 28.81 0.96 22.16
N ALA A 580 29.13 0.21 21.10
CA ALA A 580 30.38 0.37 20.33
C ALA A 580 30.53 1.76 19.67
N VAL A 581 29.41 2.42 19.35
CA VAL A 581 29.34 3.81 18.90
C VAL A 581 28.28 4.51 19.76
N PRO A 582 28.66 5.40 20.70
CA PRO A 582 27.67 6.04 21.56
C PRO A 582 26.74 6.96 20.73
N PRO A 583 25.41 6.94 20.98
CA PRO A 583 24.47 7.79 20.26
C PRO A 583 24.75 9.27 20.52
N LYS A 584 24.71 10.08 19.45
CA LYS A 584 25.00 11.54 19.51
C LYS A 584 23.86 12.37 20.13
N GLU A 585 22.79 11.73 20.57
CA GLU A 585 21.50 12.34 20.87
C GLU A 585 21.29 12.56 22.37
N SER A 586 20.81 13.76 22.70
CA SER A 586 20.48 14.17 24.07
C SER A 586 19.47 13.21 24.72
N GLN A 587 19.55 13.09 26.05
CA GLN A 587 18.68 12.19 26.83
C GLN A 587 17.18 12.48 26.62
N GLU A 588 16.81 13.75 26.46
CA GLU A 588 15.43 14.19 26.17
C GLU A 588 14.89 13.62 24.85
N VAL A 589 15.72 13.56 23.81
CA VAL A 589 15.36 13.00 22.50
C VAL A 589 15.16 11.49 22.60
N ARG A 590 16.00 10.80 23.38
CA ARG A 590 15.85 9.35 23.66
C ARG A 590 14.57 9.04 24.45
N SER A 591 14.21 9.88 25.43
CA SER A 591 12.90 9.79 26.13
C SER A 591 11.72 9.93 25.16
N GLN A 592 11.79 10.88 24.23
CA GLN A 592 10.75 11.12 23.22
C GLN A 592 10.63 9.95 22.24
N MET A 593 11.73 9.32 21.85
CA MET A 593 11.72 8.12 21.00
C MET A 593 10.96 6.94 21.65
N ILE A 594 11.14 6.72 22.96
CA ILE A 594 10.36 5.70 23.69
C ILE A 594 8.87 6.07 23.68
N ILE A 595 8.54 7.32 24.00
CA ILE A 595 7.15 7.82 24.01
C ILE A 595 6.48 7.65 22.64
N ASP A 596 7.16 8.01 21.55
CA ASP A 596 6.61 7.92 20.21
C ASP A 596 6.57 6.48 19.68
N TYR A 597 7.51 5.61 20.07
CA TYR A 597 7.39 4.17 19.80
C TYR A 597 6.16 3.57 20.50
N LEU A 598 5.96 3.89 21.79
CA LEU A 598 4.82 3.41 22.57
C LEU A 598 3.48 3.91 22.01
N LYS A 599 3.37 5.19 21.61
CA LYS A 599 2.17 5.72 20.92
C LYS A 599 1.88 4.94 19.63
N ASN A 600 2.91 4.69 18.81
CA ASN A 600 2.78 4.02 17.52
C ASN A 600 2.46 2.51 17.63
N LEU A 601 2.83 1.87 18.74
CA LEU A 601 2.47 0.47 19.03
C LEU A 601 0.95 0.30 19.20
N GLY A 602 0.27 1.33 19.71
CA GLY A 602 -1.16 1.29 20.03
C GLY A 602 -1.49 0.27 21.14
N ALA A 603 -2.77 0.05 21.42
CA ALA A 603 -3.21 -0.81 22.52
C ALA A 603 -3.07 -2.34 22.24
N GLN A 604 -2.14 -2.77 21.38
CA GLN A 604 -1.97 -4.18 21.01
C GLN A 604 -1.42 -5.03 22.18
N ASP A 605 -0.38 -4.55 22.85
CA ASP A 605 0.24 -5.22 24.00
C ASP A 605 0.25 -4.29 25.24
N PRO A 606 -0.85 -4.19 26.00
CA PRO A 606 -0.95 -3.27 27.13
C PRO A 606 0.02 -3.59 28.28
N ALA A 607 0.42 -4.85 28.46
CA ALA A 607 1.41 -5.24 29.46
C ALA A 607 2.79 -4.64 29.13
N LEU A 608 3.23 -4.74 27.87
CA LEU A 608 4.50 -4.21 27.39
C LEU A 608 4.58 -2.69 27.59
N ILE A 609 3.48 -1.98 27.30
CA ILE A 609 3.39 -0.53 27.46
C ILE A 609 3.52 -0.13 28.93
N LEU A 610 2.83 -0.84 29.83
CA LEU A 610 2.90 -0.58 31.27
C LEU A 610 4.29 -0.87 31.83
N ASP A 611 4.90 -2.01 31.49
CA ASP A 611 6.23 -2.38 31.97
C ASP A 611 7.31 -1.36 31.57
N ASN A 612 7.22 -0.82 30.35
CA ASN A 612 8.14 0.22 29.86
C ASN A 612 7.78 1.63 30.37
N SER A 613 6.51 1.90 30.71
CA SER A 613 6.11 3.18 31.30
C SER A 613 6.70 3.43 32.70
N ASN A 614 7.17 2.38 33.40
CA ASN A 614 7.92 2.49 34.66
C ASN A 614 9.12 3.44 34.58
N TRP A 615 9.80 3.50 33.42
CA TRP A 615 10.95 4.37 33.23
C TRP A 615 10.49 5.83 33.06
N ILE A 616 9.45 6.05 32.25
CA ILE A 616 8.84 7.37 32.03
C ILE A 616 8.25 7.92 33.34
N LEU A 617 7.62 7.08 34.17
CA LEU A 617 7.09 7.46 35.49
C LEU A 617 8.17 8.02 36.44
N LYS A 618 9.41 7.53 36.35
CA LYS A 618 10.54 8.01 37.15
C LYS A 618 11.13 9.32 36.62
N SER A 619 11.05 9.55 35.31
CA SER A 619 11.65 10.70 34.61
C SER A 619 10.69 11.88 34.47
N ASN A 620 9.44 11.65 34.04
CA ASN A 620 8.43 12.69 33.84
C ASN A 620 6.99 12.18 34.07
N VAL A 621 6.41 12.60 35.19
CA VAL A 621 5.03 12.29 35.60
C VAL A 621 3.97 12.87 34.64
N ALA A 622 4.19 14.09 34.12
CA ALA A 622 3.19 14.78 33.31
C ALA A 622 3.05 14.16 31.91
N GLU A 623 4.17 13.82 31.28
CA GLU A 623 4.18 13.12 29.98
C GLU A 623 3.56 11.73 30.06
N THR A 624 3.69 11.03 31.19
CA THR A 624 3.03 9.73 31.39
C THR A 624 1.50 9.84 31.36
N MET A 625 0.92 10.91 31.90
CA MET A 625 -0.53 11.15 31.85
C MET A 625 -1.01 11.44 30.43
N VAL A 626 -0.26 12.27 29.68
CA VAL A 626 -0.53 12.52 28.25
C VAL A 626 -0.40 11.23 27.43
N LEU A 627 0.59 10.39 27.72
CA LEU A 627 0.79 9.11 27.07
C LEU A 627 -0.42 8.18 27.30
N PHE A 628 -0.85 7.95 28.54
CA PHE A 628 -2.01 7.09 28.83
C PHE A 628 -3.33 7.62 28.25
N ALA A 629 -3.51 8.94 28.15
CA ALA A 629 -4.67 9.55 27.49
C ALA A 629 -4.62 9.46 25.94
N SER A 630 -3.42 9.38 25.35
CA SER A 630 -3.25 9.45 23.89
C SER A 630 -3.60 8.16 23.12
N PHE A 631 -3.84 7.04 23.80
CA PHE A 631 -4.12 5.75 23.15
C PHE A 631 -5.55 5.64 22.60
N ASN A 632 -5.68 5.21 21.35
CA ASN A 632 -6.96 4.93 20.71
C ASN A 632 -6.91 3.56 19.99
N PRO A 633 -7.66 2.52 20.43
CA PRO A 633 -8.57 2.53 21.57
C PRO A 633 -7.84 2.72 22.91
N PRO A 634 -8.52 3.25 23.95
CA PRO A 634 -7.91 3.51 25.25
C PRO A 634 -7.43 2.22 25.92
N LEU A 635 -6.31 2.31 26.65
CA LEU A 635 -5.76 1.18 27.41
C LEU A 635 -6.77 0.63 28.42
N PRO A 636 -6.74 -0.69 28.73
CA PRO A 636 -7.63 -1.27 29.73
C PRO A 636 -7.44 -0.61 31.10
N ILE A 637 -8.42 0.22 31.49
CA ILE A 637 -8.31 1.13 32.64
C ILE A 637 -7.98 0.39 33.94
N ASN A 638 -8.48 -0.84 34.12
CA ASN A 638 -8.19 -1.69 35.27
C ASN A 638 -6.70 -2.09 35.38
N LEU A 639 -6.00 -2.28 34.25
CA LEU A 639 -4.56 -2.57 34.24
C LEU A 639 -3.74 -1.32 34.56
N VAL A 640 -4.11 -0.17 33.98
CA VAL A 640 -3.48 1.14 34.29
C VAL A 640 -3.65 1.48 35.78
N LEU A 641 -4.85 1.28 36.34
CA LEU A 641 -5.13 1.52 37.76
C LEU A 641 -4.41 0.56 38.71
N ALA A 642 -4.11 -0.67 38.29
CA ALA A 642 -3.28 -1.60 39.05
C ALA A 642 -1.81 -1.17 39.02
N HIS A 643 -1.28 -0.84 37.83
CA HIS A 643 0.08 -0.34 37.66
C HIS A 643 0.33 0.97 38.43
N LEU A 644 -0.60 1.92 38.37
CA LEU A 644 -0.54 3.16 39.16
C LEU A 644 -0.65 2.91 40.67
N LYS A 645 -1.40 1.89 41.11
CA LYS A 645 -1.49 1.54 42.53
C LYS A 645 -0.15 1.05 43.08
N ASP A 646 0.58 0.26 42.30
CA ASP A 646 1.84 -0.36 42.75
C ASP A 646 3.05 0.59 42.60
N ASN A 647 3.02 1.51 41.61
CA ASN A 647 4.14 2.43 41.33
C ASN A 647 3.92 3.90 41.77
N ALA A 648 2.70 4.45 41.70
CA ALA A 648 2.46 5.89 41.88
C ALA A 648 1.01 6.21 42.34
N PRO A 649 0.63 5.90 43.60
CA PRO A 649 -0.77 5.93 44.05
C PRO A 649 -1.43 7.31 44.03
N GLU A 650 -0.66 8.40 44.15
CA GLU A 650 -1.18 9.78 44.13
C GLU A 650 -1.76 10.17 42.75
N LEU A 651 -1.21 9.63 41.67
CA LEU A 651 -1.68 9.88 40.29
C LEU A 651 -3.01 9.19 39.99
N ARG A 652 -3.42 8.22 40.83
CA ARG A 652 -4.62 7.40 40.62
C ARG A 652 -5.91 8.21 40.68
N MET A 653 -5.96 9.26 41.51
CA MET A 653 -7.08 10.22 41.54
C MET A 653 -7.08 11.13 40.30
N LEU A 654 -5.94 11.74 39.98
CA LEU A 654 -5.80 12.66 38.83
C LEU A 654 -6.11 11.97 37.50
N PHE A 655 -5.67 10.72 37.32
CA PHE A 655 -5.98 9.92 36.14
C PHE A 655 -7.49 9.62 36.02
N LEU A 656 -8.16 9.26 37.14
CA LEU A 656 -9.61 9.04 37.15
C LEU A 656 -10.38 10.34 36.88
N GLU A 657 -9.96 11.47 37.45
CA GLU A 657 -10.55 12.79 37.19
C GLU A 657 -10.45 13.18 35.71
N HIS A 658 -9.28 13.01 35.09
CA HIS A 658 -9.06 13.30 33.67
C HIS A 658 -9.90 12.40 32.76
N MET A 659 -9.87 11.07 32.96
CA MET A 659 -10.65 10.11 32.19
C MET A 659 -12.17 10.34 32.32
N LEU A 660 -12.66 10.74 33.49
CA LEU A 660 -14.07 11.04 33.72
C LEU A 660 -14.49 12.42 33.18
N GLY A 661 -13.56 13.38 33.10
CA GLY A 661 -13.76 14.68 32.46
C GLY A 661 -13.96 14.57 30.95
N GLU A 662 -13.12 13.80 30.26
CA GLU A 662 -13.22 13.63 28.80
C GLU A 662 -14.34 12.65 28.36
N HIS A 663 -14.75 11.72 29.21
CA HIS A 663 -15.76 10.70 28.89
C HIS A 663 -17.03 10.77 29.76
N ALA A 664 -17.46 11.99 30.10
CA ALA A 664 -18.56 12.28 31.03
C ALA A 664 -19.88 11.52 30.77
N ASN A 665 -20.19 11.14 29.52
CA ASN A 665 -21.45 10.50 29.14
C ASN A 665 -21.41 8.96 29.02
N ALA A 666 -20.24 8.32 29.14
CA ALA A 666 -20.08 6.89 28.83
C ALA A 666 -19.14 6.10 29.77
N ALA A 667 -18.66 6.72 30.85
CA ALA A 667 -17.72 6.06 31.75
C ALA A 667 -18.35 4.87 32.53
N PRO A 668 -17.65 3.72 32.64
CA PRO A 668 -18.08 2.58 33.44
C PRO A 668 -18.40 2.91 34.89
N ALA A 669 -19.51 2.34 35.37
CA ALA A 669 -20.00 2.42 36.75
C ALA A 669 -18.93 2.08 37.81
N GLU A 670 -18.05 1.14 37.51
CA GLU A 670 -16.98 0.65 38.39
C GLU A 670 -15.92 1.73 38.67
N LEU A 671 -15.58 2.56 37.68
CA LEU A 671 -14.58 3.62 37.80
C LEU A 671 -15.11 4.82 38.59
N GLN A 672 -16.38 5.16 38.36
CA GLN A 672 -17.10 6.15 39.16
C GLN A 672 -17.19 5.71 40.63
N ASN A 673 -17.37 4.40 40.87
CA ASN A 673 -17.34 3.81 42.21
C ASN A 673 -15.95 3.87 42.86
N GLU A 674 -14.87 3.54 42.15
CA GLU A 674 -13.49 3.67 42.67
C GLU A 674 -13.17 5.14 43.02
N LEU A 675 -13.44 6.09 42.12
CA LEU A 675 -13.22 7.52 42.41
C LEU A 675 -14.04 7.98 43.63
N LEU A 676 -15.30 7.51 43.76
CA LEU A 676 -16.14 7.77 44.92
C LEU A 676 -15.57 7.19 46.22
N GLN A 677 -14.95 6.00 46.18
CA GLN A 677 -14.26 5.44 47.36
C GLN A 677 -13.00 6.25 47.73
N LEU A 678 -12.26 6.77 46.74
CA LEU A 678 -11.07 7.61 46.96
C LEU A 678 -11.43 8.96 47.56
N TYR A 679 -12.43 9.67 47.00
CA TYR A 679 -12.95 10.90 47.61
C TYR A 679 -13.52 10.67 49.01
N LEU A 680 -14.25 9.56 49.23
CA LEU A 680 -14.75 9.22 50.56
C LEU A 680 -13.61 8.97 51.56
N ALA A 681 -12.55 8.26 51.18
CA ALA A 681 -11.38 8.07 52.02
C ALA A 681 -10.73 9.42 52.36
N ARG A 682 -10.53 10.28 51.36
CA ARG A 682 -9.93 11.61 51.54
C ARG A 682 -10.75 12.51 52.47
N VAL A 683 -12.07 12.56 52.31
CA VAL A 683 -12.98 13.35 53.18
C VAL A 683 -13.00 12.80 54.61
N LEU A 684 -12.91 11.48 54.80
CA LEU A 684 -12.82 10.87 56.13
C LEU A 684 -11.48 11.21 56.83
N GLU A 685 -10.37 11.25 56.10
CA GLU A 685 -9.07 11.71 56.60
C GLU A 685 -9.08 13.20 56.97
N GLU A 686 -9.61 14.06 56.09
CA GLU A 686 -9.76 15.50 56.34
C GLU A 686 -10.67 15.78 57.55
N ARG A 687 -11.77 15.03 57.69
CA ARG A 687 -12.65 15.10 58.88
C ARG A 687 -11.90 14.63 60.13
N ALA A 688 -11.22 13.49 60.10
CA ALA A 688 -10.47 12.99 61.25
C ALA A 688 -9.41 14.00 61.72
N ALA A 689 -8.66 14.59 60.78
CA ALA A 689 -7.67 15.63 61.06
C ALA A 689 -8.28 16.95 61.59
N SER A 690 -9.52 17.28 61.22
CA SER A 690 -10.20 18.53 61.62
C SER A 690 -10.96 18.39 62.94
N VAL A 691 -11.58 17.23 63.18
CA VAL A 691 -12.20 16.84 64.46
C VAL A 691 -11.12 16.74 65.55
N ALA A 692 -9.96 16.16 65.25
CA ALA A 692 -8.82 16.14 66.18
C ALA A 692 -8.28 17.54 66.54
N LYS A 693 -8.58 18.56 65.73
CA LYS A 693 -8.25 19.97 65.98
C LYS A 693 -9.41 20.77 66.60
N GLY A 694 -10.58 20.16 66.83
CA GLY A 694 -11.77 20.83 67.36
C GLY A 694 -12.38 21.88 66.42
N LYS A 695 -12.13 21.80 65.11
CA LYS A 695 -12.52 22.81 64.10
C LYS A 695 -13.49 22.31 63.03
N TRP A 696 -14.22 21.23 63.29
CA TRP A 696 -15.22 20.72 62.35
C TRP A 696 -16.56 21.46 62.53
N ASP A 697 -16.92 22.35 61.60
CA ASP A 697 -18.33 22.72 61.37
C ASP A 697 -18.91 21.78 60.31
N GLU A 698 -20.12 21.30 60.54
CA GLU A 698 -20.85 20.42 59.65
C GLU A 698 -21.44 21.18 58.44
N ARG A 699 -21.48 22.52 58.50
CA ARG A 699 -21.91 23.42 57.42
C ARG A 699 -20.78 23.85 56.48
N ASP A 700 -19.52 23.61 56.85
CA ASP A 700 -18.37 23.91 55.98
C ASP A 700 -18.16 22.79 54.95
N HIS A 701 -17.91 23.17 53.69
CA HIS A 701 -17.58 22.25 52.60
C HIS A 701 -16.12 22.42 52.20
N SER A 702 -15.27 21.42 52.48
CA SER A 702 -13.93 21.34 51.86
C SER A 702 -14.05 21.02 50.37
N GLU A 703 -13.03 21.36 49.57
CA GLU A 703 -13.03 21.06 48.13
C GLU A 703 -13.25 19.56 47.85
N ALA A 704 -12.69 18.69 48.68
CA ALA A 704 -12.92 17.25 48.59
C ALA A 704 -14.37 16.86 48.95
N ARG A 705 -15.00 17.56 49.90
CA ARG A 705 -16.42 17.37 50.27
C ARG A 705 -17.37 17.82 49.16
N GLU A 706 -17.09 18.96 48.52
CA GLU A 706 -17.86 19.43 47.35
C GLU A 706 -17.73 18.47 46.18
N LYS A 707 -16.51 18.00 45.87
CA LYS A 707 -16.25 16.99 44.84
C LYS A 707 -17.00 15.69 45.14
N LEU A 708 -16.97 15.20 46.39
CA LEU A 708 -17.73 14.04 46.84
C LEU A 708 -19.25 14.21 46.64
N LEU A 709 -19.82 15.34 47.07
CA LEU A 709 -21.24 15.65 46.89
C LEU A 709 -21.62 15.77 45.41
N ASN A 710 -20.77 16.34 44.56
CA ASN A 710 -21.00 16.45 43.13
C ASN A 710 -21.03 15.06 42.45
N VAL A 711 -20.09 14.18 42.79
CA VAL A 711 -20.09 12.78 42.33
C VAL A 711 -21.33 12.05 42.82
N LEU A 712 -21.70 12.17 44.11
CA LEU A 712 -22.92 11.56 44.67
C LEU A 712 -24.20 12.06 44.00
N ARG A 713 -24.26 13.34 43.62
CA ARG A 713 -25.42 13.98 42.98
C ARG A 713 -25.62 13.56 41.52
N ASN A 714 -24.52 13.42 40.76
CA ASN A 714 -24.56 13.15 39.31
C ASN A 714 -24.47 11.65 38.97
N THR A 715 -23.84 10.86 39.83
CA THR A 715 -23.60 9.43 39.61
C THR A 715 -24.76 8.59 40.11
N THR A 716 -25.17 7.57 39.34
CA THR A 716 -26.20 6.60 39.76
C THR A 716 -25.66 5.20 40.02
N ALA A 717 -24.38 4.97 39.72
CA ALA A 717 -23.65 3.69 39.65
C ALA A 717 -23.29 3.02 41.00
N TYR A 718 -23.51 3.68 42.14
CA TYR A 718 -23.11 3.18 43.46
C TYR A 718 -24.26 2.55 44.24
N SER A 719 -23.95 1.58 45.10
CA SER A 719 -24.87 1.04 46.12
C SER A 719 -24.93 1.97 47.34
N PRO A 720 -26.06 2.65 47.64
CA PRO A 720 -26.10 3.63 48.73
C PRO A 720 -25.83 3.01 50.11
N ASP A 721 -26.30 1.78 50.35
CA ASP A 721 -26.18 1.08 51.65
C ASP A 721 -24.71 0.87 52.07
N ARG A 722 -23.83 0.50 51.14
CA ARG A 722 -22.41 0.27 51.43
C ARG A 722 -21.69 1.55 51.82
N ILE A 723 -22.09 2.70 51.26
CA ILE A 723 -21.52 4.00 51.60
C ILE A 723 -22.07 4.47 52.95
N LEU A 724 -23.37 4.29 53.21
CA LEU A 724 -24.00 4.60 54.50
C LEU A 724 -23.36 3.88 55.68
N GLN A 725 -22.89 2.62 55.48
CA GLN A 725 -22.15 1.85 56.48
C GLN A 725 -20.73 2.38 56.75
N ARG A 726 -20.10 3.06 55.79
CA ARG A 726 -18.78 3.69 55.93
C ARG A 726 -18.83 5.09 56.53
N LEU A 727 -19.96 5.79 56.44
CA LEU A 727 -20.12 7.15 56.97
C LEU A 727 -20.15 7.14 58.52
N PRO A 728 -19.44 8.07 59.18
CA PRO A 728 -19.41 8.18 60.64
C PRO A 728 -20.83 8.43 61.17
N ILE A 729 -21.13 7.97 62.39
CA ILE A 729 -22.48 8.06 62.97
C ILE A 729 -22.80 9.52 63.38
N ASP A 730 -21.76 10.31 63.65
CA ASP A 730 -21.76 11.63 64.29
C ASP A 730 -21.42 12.79 63.34
N GLY A 731 -21.61 12.63 62.03
CA GLY A 731 -21.41 13.70 61.04
C GLY A 731 -21.60 13.24 59.60
N LEU A 732 -21.30 14.12 58.64
CA LEU A 732 -21.62 13.96 57.22
C LEU A 732 -23.12 13.75 56.99
N TYR A 733 -23.92 14.62 57.62
CA TYR A 733 -25.38 14.51 57.62
C TYR A 733 -26.01 14.85 56.27
N GLU A 734 -25.39 15.74 55.46
CA GLU A 734 -25.89 16.05 54.11
C GLU A 734 -25.72 14.82 53.19
N GLU A 735 -24.53 14.21 53.20
CA GLU A 735 -24.19 13.00 52.46
C GLU A 735 -25.11 11.84 52.86
N ARG A 736 -25.29 11.64 54.18
CA ARG A 736 -26.23 10.63 54.71
C ARG A 736 -27.67 10.93 54.29
N ALA A 737 -28.13 12.17 54.34
CA ALA A 737 -29.49 12.55 53.94
C ALA A 737 -29.72 12.30 52.44
N TYR A 738 -28.76 12.63 51.58
CA TYR A 738 -28.81 12.33 50.16
C TYR A 738 -28.93 10.82 49.90
N LEU A 739 -28.08 10.01 50.54
CA LEU A 739 -28.06 8.55 50.39
C LEU A 739 -29.35 7.88 50.92
N LEU A 740 -29.86 8.31 52.07
CA LEU A 740 -31.16 7.83 52.59
C LEU A 740 -32.32 8.20 51.64
N GLY A 741 -32.26 9.37 51.02
CA GLY A 741 -33.22 9.79 50.00
C GLY A 741 -33.19 8.94 48.73
N ARG A 742 -32.01 8.44 48.32
CA ARG A 742 -31.85 7.46 47.22
C ARG A 742 -32.45 6.09 47.55
N LEU A 743 -32.53 5.72 48.83
CA LEU A 743 -33.15 4.47 49.31
C LEU A 743 -34.66 4.58 49.55
N GLY A 744 -35.31 5.69 49.15
CA GLY A 744 -36.73 5.94 49.42
C GLY A 744 -37.04 6.25 50.89
N GLN A 745 -36.03 6.32 51.77
CA GLN A 745 -36.19 6.63 53.20
C GLN A 745 -36.35 8.14 53.43
N HIS A 746 -37.27 8.75 52.68
CA HIS A 746 -37.39 10.19 52.57
C HIS A 746 -37.67 10.90 53.91
N ARG A 747 -38.44 10.27 54.80
CA ARG A 747 -38.74 10.78 56.14
C ARG A 747 -37.48 10.95 57.00
N LEU A 748 -36.53 10.01 56.90
CA LEU A 748 -35.25 10.06 57.62
C LEU A 748 -34.32 11.12 57.03
N ALA A 749 -34.26 11.23 55.69
CA ALA A 749 -33.52 12.29 55.00
C ALA A 749 -34.04 13.69 55.37
N LEU A 750 -35.37 13.88 55.40
CA LEU A 750 -35.98 15.14 55.83
C LEU A 750 -35.73 15.44 57.31
N THR A 751 -35.71 14.41 58.18
CA THR A 751 -35.36 14.57 59.59
C THR A 751 -33.92 15.09 59.77
N LEU A 752 -32.99 14.64 58.93
CA LEU A 752 -31.61 15.15 58.94
C LEU A 752 -31.53 16.63 58.51
N TYR A 753 -32.14 17.00 57.38
CA TYR A 753 -32.16 18.39 56.92
C TYR A 753 -32.84 19.33 57.92
N ALA A 754 -33.99 18.92 58.48
CA ALA A 754 -34.79 19.73 59.39
C ALA A 754 -34.20 19.85 60.81
N HIS A 755 -33.75 18.73 61.41
CA HIS A 755 -33.48 18.63 62.85
C HIS A 755 -32.03 18.34 63.24
N LYS A 756 -31.12 18.10 62.27
CA LYS A 756 -29.67 17.96 62.54
C LYS A 756 -28.84 19.01 61.82
N LEU A 757 -29.22 19.38 60.59
CA LEU A 757 -28.60 20.48 59.83
C LEU A 757 -29.29 21.84 60.08
N HIS A 758 -30.57 21.83 60.47
CA HIS A 758 -31.41 23.03 60.63
C HIS A 758 -31.56 23.88 59.35
N GLU A 759 -31.44 23.25 58.18
CA GLU A 759 -31.46 23.90 56.87
C GLU A 759 -32.82 23.69 56.17
N ALA A 760 -33.78 24.56 56.49
CA ALA A 760 -35.15 24.50 55.96
C ALA A 760 -35.21 24.64 54.43
N ASP A 761 -34.33 25.46 53.82
CA ASP A 761 -34.27 25.62 52.37
C ASP A 761 -33.67 24.39 51.65
N LEU A 762 -32.71 23.68 52.26
CA LEU A 762 -32.23 22.39 51.73
C LEU A 762 -33.31 21.30 51.80
N ALA A 763 -34.08 21.25 52.89
CA ALA A 763 -35.24 20.36 53.00
C ALA A 763 -36.28 20.62 51.89
N LEU A 764 -36.58 21.90 51.62
CA LEU A 764 -37.48 22.29 50.53
C LEU A 764 -36.92 21.95 49.14
N ALA A 765 -35.65 22.22 48.88
CA ALA A 765 -35.00 21.89 47.60
C ALA A 765 -34.99 20.37 47.34
N TYR A 766 -34.79 19.57 48.39
CA TYR A 766 -34.91 18.12 48.33
C TYR A 766 -36.35 17.67 48.01
N CYS A 767 -37.37 18.23 48.69
CA CYS A 767 -38.78 17.95 48.37
C CYS A 767 -39.12 18.32 46.92
N ASP A 768 -38.67 19.48 46.43
CA ASP A 768 -38.89 19.93 45.07
C ASP A 768 -38.28 18.97 44.03
N ARG A 769 -37.07 18.47 44.30
CA ARG A 769 -36.41 17.47 43.43
C ARG A 769 -37.20 16.17 43.40
N VAL A 770 -37.52 15.60 44.57
CA VAL A 770 -38.25 14.32 44.68
C VAL A 770 -39.62 14.41 44.00
N TYR A 771 -40.40 15.46 44.30
CA TYR A 771 -41.72 15.68 43.68
C TYR A 771 -41.63 15.86 42.16
N THR A 772 -40.63 16.61 41.67
CA THR A 772 -40.45 16.83 40.23
C THR A 772 -40.06 15.55 39.51
N THR A 773 -39.13 14.76 40.05
CA THR A 773 -38.76 13.44 39.50
C THR A 773 -39.96 12.50 39.48
N ALA A 774 -40.75 12.45 40.55
CA ALA A 774 -41.96 11.63 40.63
C ALA A 774 -43.02 12.05 39.59
N MET A 775 -43.21 13.36 39.38
CA MET A 775 -44.13 13.90 38.37
C MET A 775 -43.65 13.68 36.93
N ILE A 776 -42.34 13.71 36.67
CA ILE A 776 -41.77 13.36 35.35
C ILE A 776 -42.01 11.87 35.05
N GLY A 777 -41.73 10.98 36.01
CA GLY A 777 -42.01 9.55 35.87
C GLY A 777 -43.49 9.26 35.53
N ARG A 778 -44.42 9.97 36.19
CA ARG A 778 -45.86 9.87 35.95
C ARG A 778 -46.31 10.39 34.56
N LYS A 779 -45.57 11.32 33.94
CA LYS A 779 -45.84 11.80 32.58
C LYS A 779 -45.20 10.91 31.50
N ALA A 780 -44.08 10.25 31.81
CA ALA A 780 -43.43 9.32 30.91
C ALA A 780 -44.18 7.98 30.76
N SER A 781 -44.90 7.54 31.80
CA SER A 781 -45.72 6.33 31.78
C SER A 781 -47.03 6.52 30.98
N LYS A 782 -46.95 6.42 29.64
CA LYS A 782 -48.15 6.18 28.81
C LYS A 782 -48.76 4.81 29.20
N PRO A 783 -50.10 4.66 29.27
CA PRO A 783 -50.72 3.38 29.58
C PRO A 783 -50.70 2.44 28.37
N THR A 784 -49.57 1.77 28.14
CA THR A 784 -49.43 0.71 27.14
C THR A 784 -49.46 -0.67 27.80
N SER A 785 -50.53 -1.41 27.51
CA SER A 785 -50.81 -2.79 27.98
C SER A 785 -51.18 -2.94 29.46
N LYS A 786 -51.92 -4.03 29.75
CA LYS A 786 -52.59 -4.28 31.04
C LYS A 786 -51.69 -5.06 32.02
N ALA A 787 -50.39 -4.79 31.99
CA ALA A 787 -49.36 -5.51 32.73
C ALA A 787 -48.79 -4.64 33.87
N MET A 788 -48.97 -5.13 35.10
CA MET A 788 -48.28 -4.80 36.36
C MET A 788 -47.20 -3.71 36.28
N LEU A 789 -47.61 -2.44 36.47
CA LEU A 789 -46.69 -1.31 36.65
C LEU A 789 -45.92 -1.43 37.97
N PRO A 790 -44.67 -0.94 38.06
CA PRO A 790 -44.01 -0.75 39.34
C PRO A 790 -44.82 0.23 40.20
N PRO A 791 -44.89 0.05 41.53
CA PRO A 791 -45.66 0.93 42.39
C PRO A 791 -45.11 2.35 42.30
N VAL A 792 -45.99 3.32 42.03
CA VAL A 792 -45.66 4.74 42.23
C VAL A 792 -45.33 4.92 43.69
N ASP A 793 -44.15 5.45 44.00
CA ASP A 793 -43.76 5.72 45.38
C ASP A 793 -44.69 6.79 45.98
N GLN A 794 -45.63 6.32 46.80
CA GLN A 794 -46.63 7.17 47.44
C GLN A 794 -45.98 8.13 48.43
N GLY A 795 -44.81 7.79 48.98
CA GLY A 795 -44.02 8.68 49.84
C GLY A 795 -43.42 9.85 49.07
N ALA A 796 -42.98 9.63 47.82
CA ALA A 796 -42.47 10.70 46.96
C ALA A 796 -43.57 11.68 46.51
N MET A 797 -44.82 11.20 46.32
CA MET A 797 -45.97 12.06 46.00
C MET A 797 -46.43 12.88 47.21
N ASN A 798 -46.36 12.30 48.41
CA ASN A 798 -46.75 12.95 49.67
C ASN A 798 -45.57 13.66 50.36
N ILE A 799 -44.46 13.92 49.65
CA ILE A 799 -43.19 14.37 50.25
C ILE A 799 -43.29 15.66 51.06
N TYR A 800 -44.10 16.63 50.59
CA TYR A 800 -44.33 17.88 51.34
C TYR A 800 -45.21 17.67 52.58
N LEU A 801 -46.15 16.71 52.56
CA LEU A 801 -46.90 16.31 53.75
C LEU A 801 -45.97 15.59 54.75
N THR A 802 -45.03 14.78 54.27
CA THR A 802 -44.00 14.17 55.14
C THR A 802 -43.09 15.21 55.78
N LEU A 803 -42.69 16.26 55.06
CA LEU A 803 -41.94 17.39 55.66
C LEU A 803 -42.79 18.14 56.70
N LEU A 804 -44.08 18.37 56.40
CA LEU A 804 -45.01 18.99 57.34
C LEU A 804 -45.17 18.14 58.62
N GLU A 805 -45.24 16.81 58.52
CA GLU A 805 -45.21 15.92 59.69
C GLU A 805 -43.90 16.03 60.48
N VAL A 806 -42.76 16.10 59.80
CA VAL A 806 -41.43 16.20 60.45
C VAL A 806 -41.29 17.53 61.21
N TYR A 807 -41.82 18.64 60.68
CA TYR A 807 -41.86 19.94 61.36
C TYR A 807 -42.84 19.98 62.54
N LEU A 808 -43.99 19.31 62.41
CA LEU A 808 -45.04 19.27 63.45
C LEU A 808 -44.83 18.16 64.51
N LYS A 809 -43.87 17.24 64.34
CA LYS A 809 -43.58 16.16 65.31
C LYS A 809 -42.07 15.95 65.52
N PRO A 810 -41.32 16.98 65.94
CA PRO A 810 -39.85 16.95 66.00
C PRO A 810 -39.30 15.81 66.85
N LYS A 811 -39.75 15.67 68.10
CA LYS A 811 -39.28 14.63 69.03
C LYS A 811 -39.60 13.21 68.55
N ALA A 812 -40.69 13.02 67.80
CA ALA A 812 -41.03 11.71 67.23
C ALA A 812 -40.11 11.39 66.04
N ALA A 813 -39.92 12.34 65.12
CA ALA A 813 -39.06 12.19 63.96
C ALA A 813 -37.59 11.91 64.37
N VAL A 814 -37.05 12.66 65.32
CA VAL A 814 -35.67 12.46 65.81
C VAL A 814 -35.52 11.10 66.51
N ARG A 815 -36.47 10.68 67.35
CA ARG A 815 -36.44 9.33 67.98
C ARG A 815 -36.58 8.18 66.97
N GLU A 816 -37.35 8.40 65.90
CA GLU A 816 -37.51 7.45 64.80
C GLU A 816 -36.20 7.32 64.01
N TYR A 817 -35.53 8.44 63.75
CA TYR A 817 -34.20 8.49 63.15
C TYR A 817 -33.12 7.84 64.02
N ASP A 818 -33.04 8.17 65.32
CA ASP A 818 -32.07 7.58 66.23
C ASP A 818 -32.32 6.05 66.40
N ARG A 819 -33.58 5.60 66.39
CA ARG A 819 -33.92 4.16 66.36
C ARG A 819 -33.49 3.48 65.05
N SER A 820 -33.69 4.15 63.91
CA SER A 820 -33.26 3.64 62.60
C SER A 820 -31.73 3.57 62.50
N LEU A 821 -31.00 4.56 63.02
CA LEU A 821 -29.54 4.52 63.17
C LEU A 821 -29.08 3.29 63.97
N MET A 822 -29.73 2.97 65.08
CA MET A 822 -29.39 1.79 65.88
C MET A 822 -29.66 0.47 65.15
N SER A 823 -30.59 0.43 64.19
CA SER A 823 -30.81 -0.73 63.31
C SER A 823 -29.82 -0.81 62.13
N LEU A 824 -29.19 0.30 61.77
CA LEU A 824 -28.19 0.42 60.69
C LEU A 824 -26.74 0.31 61.20
N ALA A 825 -26.52 0.40 62.51
CA ALA A 825 -25.21 0.27 63.13
C ALA A 825 -24.66 -1.17 62.96
N PRO A 826 -23.38 -1.36 62.56
CA PRO A 826 -22.76 -2.66 62.61
C PRO A 826 -22.76 -3.19 64.05
N ILE A 827 -23.15 -4.45 64.24
CA ILE A 827 -23.01 -5.13 65.54
C ILE A 827 -21.51 -5.16 65.88
N LYS A 828 -21.06 -4.24 66.75
CA LYS A 828 -19.72 -4.31 67.33
C LYS A 828 -19.66 -5.57 68.17
N ALA A 829 -18.86 -6.54 67.72
CA ALA A 829 -18.58 -7.75 68.47
C ALA A 829 -18.00 -7.36 69.84
N PHE A 830 -18.71 -7.69 70.90
CA PHE A 830 -18.17 -7.64 72.26
C PHE A 830 -17.06 -8.69 72.35
N THR A 831 -15.80 -8.26 72.32
CA THR A 831 -14.64 -9.12 72.57
C THR A 831 -14.51 -9.41 74.07
N GLY A 832 -15.45 -10.21 74.58
CA GLY A 832 -15.38 -10.76 75.93
C GLY A 832 -14.22 -11.74 76.05
N ALA A 833 -13.16 -11.33 76.76
CA ALA A 833 -12.14 -12.27 77.21
C ALA A 833 -12.77 -13.32 78.14
N ARG A 834 -12.56 -14.60 77.83
CA ARG A 834 -13.03 -15.74 78.62
C ARG A 834 -11.87 -16.25 79.48
N PRO A 835 -12.15 -16.81 80.67
CA PRO A 835 -11.91 -18.24 80.81
C PRO A 835 -13.01 -18.95 81.66
N THR A 836 -13.72 -19.92 81.08
CA THR A 836 -13.61 -21.39 81.37
C THR A 836 -14.68 -21.92 82.34
N PRO A 837 -15.04 -23.23 82.29
CA PRO A 837 -16.45 -23.60 82.42
C PRO A 837 -16.82 -24.50 83.61
N GLN A 838 -18.06 -24.35 84.08
CA GLN A 838 -18.88 -25.33 84.78
C GLN A 838 -20.34 -25.03 84.37
N GLN A 839 -21.30 -25.93 84.26
CA GLN A 839 -21.43 -27.39 84.21
C GLN A 839 -22.95 -27.59 84.05
N GLN A 840 -23.40 -28.63 83.35
CA GLN A 840 -24.78 -29.17 83.47
C GLN A 840 -25.92 -28.23 82.97
N GLN A 841 -27.08 -28.71 82.51
CA GLN A 841 -27.62 -30.07 82.47
C GLN A 841 -28.52 -30.24 81.22
N ARG A 842 -28.67 -31.48 80.73
CA ARG A 842 -29.62 -31.84 79.67
C ARG A 842 -31.03 -32.02 80.24
N THR A 843 -32.06 -31.63 79.50
CA THR A 843 -33.34 -32.37 79.46
C THR A 843 -33.92 -32.40 78.03
N ARG A 844 -34.64 -33.48 77.70
CA ARG A 844 -35.21 -33.79 76.38
C ARG A 844 -36.75 -33.68 76.42
N GLY A 845 -37.35 -33.40 75.26
CA GLY A 845 -38.78 -33.63 74.94
C GLY A 845 -39.08 -32.94 73.60
N VAL A 846 -39.40 -33.56 72.44
CA VAL A 846 -40.08 -34.81 72.02
C VAL A 846 -41.62 -34.68 71.91
N VAL A 847 -42.09 -34.42 70.68
CA VAL A 847 -43.43 -34.79 70.10
C VAL A 847 -44.63 -33.96 70.66
N SER A 848 -45.71 -33.58 69.95
CA SER A 848 -46.42 -34.09 68.73
C SER A 848 -47.20 -33.00 67.96
N LYS A 849 -47.71 -33.35 66.75
CA LYS A 849 -48.68 -32.57 65.93
C LYS A 849 -50.14 -32.63 66.42
N LYS A 850 -50.94 -31.58 66.17
CA LYS A 850 -52.36 -31.50 65.73
C LYS A 850 -52.73 -30.00 65.60
N ILE A 851 -53.16 -29.44 64.45
CA ILE A 851 -54.43 -29.55 63.67
C ILE A 851 -55.58 -28.68 64.24
N ALA A 852 -56.30 -28.01 63.31
CA ALA A 852 -57.41 -27.03 63.44
C ALA A 852 -56.96 -25.60 63.82
N GLU A 853 -57.21 -24.49 63.09
CA GLU A 853 -58.31 -23.98 62.22
C GLU A 853 -59.15 -22.90 62.95
N ILE A 854 -59.80 -22.02 62.16
CA ILE A 854 -60.80 -20.98 62.53
C ILE A 854 -60.27 -19.53 62.73
N GLU A 855 -60.56 -18.73 61.68
CA GLU A 855 -61.20 -17.40 61.62
C GLU A 855 -60.80 -16.20 62.52
N GLY A 856 -61.07 -15.01 61.99
CA GLY A 856 -61.68 -13.94 62.80
C GLY A 856 -60.79 -12.78 63.21
N ALA A 857 -60.32 -11.98 62.25
CA ALA A 857 -59.94 -10.60 62.55
C ALA A 857 -61.19 -9.73 62.57
N GLU A 858 -61.42 -8.96 63.64
CA GLU A 858 -62.23 -7.76 63.56
C GLU A 858 -61.75 -6.68 64.54
N GLU A 859 -62.18 -5.44 64.30
CA GLU A 859 -61.42 -4.25 64.65
C GLU A 859 -61.87 -3.53 65.93
N SER A 860 -61.00 -2.62 66.35
CA SER A 860 -61.33 -1.22 66.67
C SER A 860 -61.49 -0.79 68.13
N LYS A 861 -61.23 0.52 68.28
CA LYS A 861 -61.69 1.48 69.31
C LYS A 861 -60.89 1.63 70.61
N PHE A 862 -60.00 2.62 70.52
CA PHE A 862 -60.12 3.92 71.19
C PHE A 862 -59.98 4.04 72.73
N SER A 863 -59.18 5.06 73.07
CA SER A 863 -59.40 6.08 74.12
C SER A 863 -59.01 5.82 75.58
N PHE A 864 -57.93 6.53 75.94
CA PHE A 864 -57.85 7.54 77.02
C PHE A 864 -57.71 7.18 78.50
N SER A 865 -56.99 8.11 79.16
CA SER A 865 -56.91 8.39 80.60
C SER A 865 -56.09 7.41 81.44
N SER A 866 -55.50 7.79 82.58
CA SER A 866 -54.97 9.07 83.10
C SER A 866 -54.33 8.77 84.46
N ALA A 867 -53.34 9.57 84.90
CA ALA A 867 -52.78 9.55 86.27
C ALA A 867 -52.08 8.20 86.65
N GLU A 868 -51.28 8.04 87.71
CA GLU A 868 -50.66 8.90 88.75
C GLU A 868 -49.43 8.07 89.24
N SER A 869 -48.18 8.58 89.29
CA SER A 869 -47.53 9.37 90.37
C SER A 869 -46.58 8.56 91.28
N ALA A 870 -45.72 9.27 92.03
CA ALA A 870 -44.68 8.84 93.00
C ALA A 870 -43.47 8.01 92.43
N ALA A 871 -42.21 8.49 92.42
CA ALA A 871 -41.31 9.03 93.48
C ALA A 871 -40.56 7.92 94.27
N GLU A 872 -39.31 8.04 94.75
CA GLU A 872 -38.44 9.23 94.91
C GLU A 872 -36.93 8.89 95.15
N SER A 873 -36.11 9.95 95.33
CA SER A 873 -34.78 10.04 96.00
C SER A 873 -33.48 9.92 95.15
N SER A 874 -32.43 10.76 95.34
CA SER A 874 -32.30 12.04 96.10
C SER A 874 -30.95 12.77 95.81
N ARG A 875 -30.93 14.11 96.07
CA ARG A 875 -29.80 15.08 96.21
C ARG A 875 -29.18 15.65 94.90
N SER A 876 -29.31 16.92 94.49
CA SER A 876 -29.39 18.29 95.11
C SER A 876 -28.02 19.01 95.21
N ASP A 877 -27.84 20.34 95.03
CA ASP A 877 -28.73 21.53 95.13
C ASP A 877 -28.27 22.76 94.27
N THR A 878 -29.19 23.74 94.06
CA THR A 878 -29.01 25.23 93.87
C THR A 878 -28.23 25.77 92.64
N GLU A 879 -28.57 26.88 91.94
CA GLU A 879 -29.57 27.99 92.02
C GLU A 879 -29.57 28.71 90.63
N ASP A 880 -30.56 29.47 90.11
CA ASP A 880 -31.99 29.61 90.40
C ASP A 880 -32.74 30.43 89.29
N LEU A 881 -34.08 30.46 89.33
CA LEU A 881 -35.04 31.32 88.57
C LEU A 881 -35.33 30.96 87.09
N VAL A 882 -36.55 30.62 86.65
CA VAL A 882 -37.89 30.55 87.27
C VAL A 882 -38.66 29.35 86.68
N GLU A 883 -39.27 28.51 87.52
CA GLU A 883 -40.25 27.51 87.04
C GLU A 883 -41.61 28.16 86.73
N GLY A 884 -42.13 27.90 85.52
CA GLY A 884 -43.51 28.14 85.12
C GLY A 884 -44.10 26.85 84.53
N PRO A 885 -45.33 26.45 84.89
CA PRO A 885 -45.82 25.10 84.61
C PRO A 885 -46.41 24.94 83.20
N THR A 886 -46.72 23.69 82.87
CA THR A 886 -47.53 23.21 81.73
C THR A 886 -46.91 23.20 80.32
N SER A 887 -46.64 21.97 79.87
CA SER A 887 -46.93 21.46 78.52
C SER A 887 -47.17 22.49 77.40
N SER A 888 -46.16 22.72 76.56
CA SER A 888 -46.33 23.14 75.17
C SER A 888 -45.19 22.54 74.35
N GLU A 889 -45.52 21.92 73.22
CA GLU A 889 -44.53 21.32 72.33
C GLU A 889 -43.88 22.44 71.49
N GLU A 890 -42.54 22.50 71.45
CA GLU A 890 -41.84 23.38 70.49
C GLU A 890 -42.00 22.80 69.07
N LEU A 891 -43.13 23.13 68.46
CA LEU A 891 -43.44 22.85 67.06
C LEU A 891 -42.66 23.84 66.18
N MET A 892 -42.09 23.38 65.06
CA MET A 892 -41.50 24.28 64.06
C MET A 892 -42.61 24.88 63.18
N LEU A 893 -43.55 25.57 63.84
CA LEU A 893 -44.80 26.05 63.26
C LEU A 893 -44.54 27.11 62.18
N ASP A 894 -43.52 27.96 62.34
CA ASP A 894 -43.17 28.96 61.34
C ASP A 894 -42.58 28.34 60.06
N ASP A 895 -41.83 27.24 60.15
CA ASP A 895 -41.35 26.49 58.99
C ASP A 895 -42.49 25.71 58.32
N ALA A 896 -43.43 25.16 59.10
CA ALA A 896 -44.65 24.55 58.60
C ALA A 896 -45.54 25.56 57.82
N LEU A 897 -45.73 26.77 58.36
CA LEU A 897 -46.50 27.84 57.71
C LEU A 897 -45.76 28.41 56.47
N ARG A 898 -44.42 28.51 56.52
CA ARG A 898 -43.59 28.88 55.35
C ARG A 898 -43.65 27.82 54.24
N LEU A 899 -43.66 26.53 54.58
CA LEU A 899 -43.88 25.44 53.62
C LEU A 899 -45.25 25.52 52.96
N LEU A 900 -46.32 25.65 53.76
CA LEU A 900 -47.71 25.72 53.25
C LEU A 900 -47.91 26.90 52.29
N SER A 901 -47.42 28.09 52.64
CA SER A 901 -47.51 29.28 51.79
C SER A 901 -46.66 29.20 50.52
N ARG A 902 -45.49 28.54 50.56
CA ARG A 902 -44.60 28.37 49.38
C ARG A 902 -45.01 27.27 48.40
N ARG A 903 -45.75 26.24 48.82
CA ARG A 903 -46.00 25.01 48.03
C ARG A 903 -47.45 24.51 48.05
N TRP A 904 -48.41 25.43 48.23
CA TRP A 904 -49.85 25.15 48.24
C TRP A 904 -50.37 24.44 46.98
N ASP A 905 -49.68 24.59 45.85
CA ASP A 905 -49.98 24.01 44.54
C ASP A 905 -49.59 22.53 44.41
N ARG A 906 -48.77 22.01 45.34
CA ARG A 906 -48.15 20.67 45.28
C ARG A 906 -48.52 19.75 46.43
N LEU A 907 -49.52 20.11 47.23
CA LEU A 907 -49.94 19.37 48.41
C LEU A 907 -51.46 19.18 48.44
N ASP A 908 -51.93 18.07 49.03
CA ASP A 908 -53.36 17.91 49.31
C ASP A 908 -53.74 18.82 50.49
N GLY A 909 -54.36 19.94 50.18
CA GLY A 909 -54.75 20.92 51.19
C GLY A 909 -55.77 20.40 52.21
N ALA A 910 -56.58 19.39 51.87
CA ALA A 910 -57.50 18.79 52.83
C ALA A 910 -56.78 17.82 53.79
N GLN A 911 -55.64 17.24 53.40
CA GLN A 911 -54.77 16.49 54.32
C GLN A 911 -53.93 17.44 55.17
N ALA A 912 -53.30 18.46 54.56
CA ALA A 912 -52.52 19.46 55.28
C ALA A 912 -53.31 20.14 56.40
N LEU A 913 -54.54 20.62 56.12
CA LEU A 913 -55.38 21.26 57.13
C LEU A 913 -55.77 20.34 58.30
N ARG A 914 -55.78 19.01 58.12
CA ARG A 914 -56.06 18.04 59.19
C ARG A 914 -54.85 17.76 60.09
N MET A 915 -53.65 18.14 59.66
CA MET A 915 -52.42 17.95 60.43
C MET A 915 -52.04 19.16 61.27
N ILE A 916 -52.53 20.35 60.91
CA ILE A 916 -52.21 21.61 61.57
C ILE A 916 -52.91 21.65 62.96
N PRO A 917 -52.24 22.11 64.03
CA PRO A 917 -52.84 22.26 65.36
C PRO A 917 -54.10 23.15 65.36
N SER A 918 -55.13 22.76 66.11
CA SER A 918 -56.44 23.43 66.14
C SER A 918 -56.44 24.82 66.81
N ASP A 919 -55.38 25.15 67.53
CA ASP A 919 -55.09 26.44 68.16
C ASP A 919 -54.44 27.45 67.19
N THR A 920 -54.06 27.03 65.98
CA THR A 920 -53.48 27.95 64.98
C THR A 920 -54.49 29.03 64.55
N LYS A 921 -54.05 30.28 64.62
CA LYS A 921 -54.87 31.44 64.22
C LYS A 921 -55.16 31.38 62.72
N LEU A 922 -56.44 31.47 62.34
CA LEU A 922 -56.88 31.47 60.93
C LEU A 922 -56.15 32.50 60.06
N GLN A 923 -55.78 33.66 60.63
CA GLN A 923 -55.00 34.70 59.96
C GLN A 923 -53.67 34.18 59.38
N ASN A 924 -53.00 33.27 60.09
CA ASN A 924 -51.72 32.69 59.67
C ASN A 924 -51.89 31.68 58.51
N LEU A 925 -53.11 31.20 58.27
CA LEU A 925 -53.45 30.27 57.20
C LEU A 925 -53.98 30.97 55.93
N LEU A 926 -54.24 32.29 55.97
CA LEU A 926 -54.81 33.01 54.83
C LEU A 926 -53.93 32.95 53.57
N SER A 927 -52.60 33.06 53.74
CA SER A 927 -51.61 32.96 52.66
C SER A 927 -51.59 31.59 51.96
N PHE A 928 -52.12 30.55 52.61
CA PHE A 928 -52.27 29.21 52.08
C PHE A 928 -53.70 28.96 51.54
N LEU A 929 -54.72 29.38 52.28
CA LEU A 929 -56.13 29.14 51.96
C LEU A 929 -56.61 29.95 50.75
N GLU A 930 -56.21 31.21 50.61
CA GLU A 930 -56.71 32.09 49.55
C GLU A 930 -56.29 31.61 48.13
N PRO A 931 -55.02 31.27 47.85
CA PRO A 931 -54.63 30.72 46.55
C PRO A 931 -55.27 29.36 46.28
N LEU A 932 -55.31 28.47 47.28
CA LEU A 932 -55.87 27.12 47.16
C LEU A 932 -57.36 27.13 46.80
N LEU A 933 -58.16 27.95 47.49
CA LEU A 933 -59.60 28.07 47.21
C LEU A 933 -59.87 28.70 45.84
N ARG A 934 -59.08 29.70 45.45
CA ARG A 934 -59.15 30.34 44.12
C ARG A 934 -58.87 29.33 43.01
N ALA A 935 -57.76 28.60 43.11
CA ALA A 935 -57.36 27.58 42.15
C ALA A 935 -58.35 26.41 42.07
N SER A 936 -58.89 25.94 43.20
CA SER A 936 -59.93 24.90 43.25
C SER A 936 -61.23 25.33 42.54
N SER A 937 -61.68 26.57 42.79
CA SER A 937 -62.86 27.16 42.15
C SER A 937 -62.67 27.39 40.64
N GLU A 938 -61.47 27.77 40.21
CA GLU A 938 -61.10 27.91 38.80
C GLU A 938 -61.00 26.56 38.09
N SER A 939 -60.29 25.60 38.67
CA SER A 939 -60.17 24.23 38.15
C SER A 939 -61.55 23.60 37.91
N ARG A 940 -62.47 23.72 38.88
CA ARG A 940 -63.86 23.24 38.72
C ARG A 940 -64.60 23.89 37.54
N ARG A 941 -64.41 25.20 37.32
CA ARG A 941 -65.03 25.92 36.18
C ARG A 941 -64.40 25.49 34.85
N ASN A 942 -63.07 25.42 34.78
CA ASN A 942 -62.35 25.01 33.57
C ASN A 942 -62.68 23.56 33.20
N SER A 943 -62.72 22.63 34.16
CA SER A 943 -63.17 21.25 33.92
C SER A 943 -64.62 21.15 33.41
N ALA A 944 -65.52 22.03 33.85
CA ALA A 944 -66.90 22.08 33.35
C ALA A 944 -66.97 22.58 31.89
N VAL A 945 -66.12 23.54 31.52
CA VAL A 945 -65.97 24.01 30.12
C VAL A 945 -65.38 22.91 29.24
N ILE A 946 -64.28 22.27 29.65
CA ILE A 946 -63.64 21.16 28.93
C ILE A 946 -64.62 20.01 28.69
N LYS A 947 -65.38 19.61 29.73
CA LYS A 947 -66.45 18.59 29.63
C LYS A 947 -67.54 18.98 28.61
N SER A 948 -67.81 20.27 28.46
CA SER A 948 -68.82 20.78 27.51
C SER A 948 -68.28 20.84 26.08
N LEU A 949 -67.00 21.22 25.89
CA LEU A 949 -66.33 21.23 24.60
C LEU A 949 -66.22 19.81 24.01
N HIS A 950 -65.70 18.84 24.77
CA HIS A 950 -65.62 17.45 24.30
C HIS A 950 -67.00 16.85 23.99
N ARG A 951 -68.06 17.28 24.69
CA ARG A 951 -69.43 16.90 24.33
C ARG A 951 -69.85 17.46 22.97
N SER A 952 -69.42 18.68 22.62
CA SER A 952 -69.65 19.31 21.32
C SER A 952 -68.87 18.60 20.20
N GLU A 953 -67.58 18.33 20.39
CA GLU A 953 -66.74 17.59 19.44
C GLU A 953 -67.32 16.19 19.15
N ASN A 954 -67.75 15.46 20.20
CA ASN A 954 -68.38 14.15 20.05
C ASN A 954 -69.69 14.22 19.22
N LEU A 955 -70.43 15.33 19.29
CA LEU A 955 -71.62 15.55 18.46
C LEU A 955 -71.25 15.85 17.00
N GLN A 956 -70.22 16.66 16.74
CA GLN A 956 -69.72 16.93 15.39
C GLN A 956 -69.23 15.65 14.69
N VAL A 957 -68.40 14.84 15.37
CA VAL A 957 -67.92 13.56 14.83
C VAL A 957 -69.08 12.59 14.53
N ARG A 958 -70.15 12.59 15.34
CA ARG A 958 -71.37 11.82 15.06
C ARG A 958 -72.12 12.34 13.83
N GLU A 959 -72.13 13.65 13.60
CA GLU A 959 -72.71 14.25 12.40
C GLU A 959 -71.90 13.89 11.14
N GLU A 960 -70.57 14.04 11.16
CA GLU A 960 -69.69 13.64 10.06
C GLU A 960 -69.84 12.14 9.72
N LEU A 961 -69.91 11.28 10.73
CA LEU A 961 -70.16 9.86 10.57
C LEU A 961 -71.55 9.58 9.97
N SER A 962 -72.55 10.40 10.29
CA SER A 962 -73.87 10.36 9.65
C SER A 962 -73.80 10.80 8.18
N GLN A 963 -73.05 11.85 7.87
CA GLN A 963 -72.84 12.31 6.49
C GLN A 963 -72.08 11.27 5.64
N CYS A 964 -71.04 10.63 6.19
CA CYS A 964 -70.32 9.56 5.52
C CYS A 964 -71.23 8.34 5.23
N ARG A 965 -72.09 7.97 6.17
CA ARG A 965 -73.09 6.89 6.00
C ARG A 965 -74.16 7.19 4.95
N LYS A 966 -74.38 8.45 4.57
CA LYS A 966 -75.36 8.84 3.52
C LYS A 966 -74.83 8.70 2.08
N ARG A 967 -73.54 8.39 1.87
CA ARG A 967 -72.95 8.25 0.52
C ARG A 967 -73.39 6.94 -0.17
N VAL A 968 -73.85 7.03 -1.42
CA VAL A 968 -74.33 5.89 -2.23
C VAL A 968 -73.74 5.96 -3.64
N VAL A 969 -73.40 4.81 -4.25
CA VAL A 969 -72.72 4.73 -5.57
C VAL A 969 -73.44 3.77 -6.53
N LYS A 970 -74.21 4.32 -7.49
CA LYS A 970 -74.84 3.61 -8.64
C LYS A 970 -75.46 2.24 -8.27
N VAL A 971 -75.25 1.15 -9.01
CA VAL A 971 -74.31 0.84 -10.12
C VAL A 971 -75.07 0.64 -11.47
N ASN A 972 -74.38 0.71 -12.62
CA ASN A 972 -74.94 0.45 -13.96
C ASN A 972 -74.13 -0.65 -14.71
N SER A 973 -74.74 -1.29 -15.72
CA SER A 973 -74.18 -2.43 -16.49
C SER A 973 -73.05 -2.07 -17.47
N ASP A 974 -72.87 -0.78 -17.76
CA ASP A 974 -71.82 -0.21 -18.61
C ASP A 974 -70.51 0.06 -17.85
N ARG A 975 -70.57 0.20 -16.51
CA ARG A 975 -69.43 0.61 -15.68
C ARG A 975 -68.25 -0.37 -15.76
N THR A 976 -67.08 0.19 -16.05
CA THR A 976 -65.80 -0.51 -16.06
C THR A 976 -65.07 -0.38 -14.73
N CYS A 977 -64.17 -1.32 -14.45
CA CYS A 977 -63.22 -1.22 -13.36
C CYS A 977 -62.17 -0.16 -13.69
N SER A 978 -61.93 0.77 -12.76
CA SER A 978 -60.94 1.86 -12.92
C SER A 978 -59.49 1.39 -13.16
N ILE A 979 -59.17 0.13 -12.83
CA ILE A 979 -57.82 -0.45 -12.94
C ILE A 979 -57.64 -1.24 -14.25
N CYS A 980 -58.55 -2.16 -14.57
CA CYS A 980 -58.40 -3.05 -15.73
C CYS A 980 -59.27 -2.67 -16.95
N GLN A 981 -60.13 -1.64 -16.81
CA GLN A 981 -61.06 -1.14 -17.82
C GLN A 981 -62.07 -2.16 -18.40
N LYS A 982 -62.16 -3.37 -17.86
CA LYS A 982 -63.22 -4.34 -18.18
C LYS A 982 -64.50 -4.01 -17.41
N ARG A 983 -65.67 -4.33 -17.97
CA ARG A 983 -66.98 -4.13 -17.33
C ARG A 983 -67.07 -4.90 -16.00
N ILE A 984 -67.73 -4.32 -15.01
CA ILE A 984 -67.94 -4.93 -13.69
C ILE A 984 -69.08 -5.96 -13.74
N GLY A 985 -70.20 -5.62 -14.37
CA GLY A 985 -71.35 -6.53 -14.48
C GLY A 985 -71.80 -7.04 -13.11
N THR A 986 -71.82 -8.38 -12.94
CA THR A 986 -72.20 -9.07 -11.70
C THR A 986 -71.03 -9.43 -10.78
N SER A 987 -69.80 -9.04 -11.12
CA SER A 987 -68.61 -9.40 -10.33
C SER A 987 -68.46 -8.57 -9.05
N VAL A 988 -67.85 -9.16 -8.02
CA VAL A 988 -67.60 -8.49 -6.74
C VAL A 988 -66.66 -7.29 -6.94
N PHE A 989 -67.08 -6.12 -6.43
CA PHE A 989 -66.38 -4.86 -6.60
C PHE A 989 -66.04 -4.20 -5.27
N ALA A 990 -65.01 -3.33 -5.29
CA ALA A 990 -64.64 -2.42 -4.21
C ALA A 990 -64.92 -0.98 -4.64
N VAL A 991 -65.27 -0.13 -3.67
CA VAL A 991 -65.52 1.31 -3.87
C VAL A 991 -64.41 2.12 -3.21
N TYR A 992 -63.74 2.97 -3.96
CA TYR A 992 -62.73 3.89 -3.41
C TYR A 992 -63.39 5.14 -2.77
N PRO A 993 -62.70 5.87 -1.87
CA PRO A 993 -63.25 7.08 -1.23
C PRO A 993 -63.71 8.19 -2.19
N ASN A 994 -63.22 8.19 -3.44
CA ASN A 994 -63.63 9.07 -4.54
C ASN A 994 -64.85 8.55 -5.33
N SER A 995 -65.56 7.52 -4.82
CA SER A 995 -66.71 6.86 -5.45
C SER A 995 -66.43 6.10 -6.76
N THR A 996 -65.16 5.86 -7.11
CA THR A 996 -64.80 5.00 -8.25
C THR A 996 -64.88 3.52 -7.88
N LEU A 997 -65.15 2.66 -8.88
CA LEU A 997 -65.33 1.21 -8.71
C LEU A 997 -64.17 0.44 -9.33
N ALA A 998 -63.71 -0.61 -8.64
CA ALA A 998 -62.80 -1.60 -9.18
C ALA A 998 -63.29 -3.02 -8.90
N HIS A 999 -62.90 -3.99 -9.73
CA HIS A 999 -63.04 -5.41 -9.37
C HIS A 999 -62.29 -5.70 -8.08
N PHE A 1000 -62.85 -6.51 -7.19
CA PHE A 1000 -62.22 -6.83 -5.90
C PHE A 1000 -60.82 -7.46 -6.07
N VAL A 1001 -60.62 -8.27 -7.11
CA VAL A 1001 -59.31 -8.85 -7.47
C VAL A 1001 -58.33 -7.76 -7.92
N CYS A 1002 -58.75 -6.82 -8.78
CA CYS A 1002 -57.90 -5.72 -9.22
C CYS A 1002 -57.53 -4.78 -8.06
N TYR A 1003 -58.46 -4.54 -7.13
CA TYR A 1003 -58.22 -3.78 -5.90
C TYR A 1003 -57.17 -4.45 -5.00
N ARG A 1004 -57.17 -5.79 -4.94
CA ARG A 1004 -56.23 -6.57 -4.10
C ARG A 1004 -54.84 -6.70 -4.73
N ASP A 1005 -54.78 -6.97 -6.03
CA ASP A 1005 -53.53 -7.36 -6.69
C ASP A 1005 -52.75 -6.15 -7.27
N ARG A 1006 -53.37 -4.96 -7.32
CA ARG A 1006 -52.69 -3.67 -7.53
C ARG A 1006 -53.29 -2.55 -6.65
N PRO A 1007 -52.83 -2.38 -5.41
CA PRO A 1007 -53.08 -1.13 -4.69
C PRO A 1007 -52.37 0.01 -5.43
N VAL A 1008 -53.12 0.84 -6.15
CA VAL A 1008 -52.58 2.05 -6.79
C VAL A 1008 -51.90 2.91 -5.71
N SER A 1009 -50.62 3.23 -5.92
CA SER A 1009 -49.81 3.98 -4.97
C SER A 1009 -50.45 5.34 -4.65
N LYS A 1010 -50.41 5.73 -3.38
CA LYS A 1010 -50.91 7.03 -2.89
C LYS A 1010 -50.00 8.19 -3.30
N THR A 1011 -49.80 8.42 -4.59
CA THR A 1011 -49.06 9.59 -5.12
C THR A 1011 -49.58 9.99 -6.49
N GLY A 1012 -50.19 11.18 -6.55
CA GLY A 1012 -50.72 11.81 -7.75
C GLY A 1012 -51.22 13.20 -7.37
N HIS A 1013 -50.34 14.19 -7.52
CA HIS A 1013 -50.60 15.56 -7.08
C HIS A 1013 -51.83 16.19 -7.75
N VAL A 1014 -52.59 16.95 -6.98
CA VAL A 1014 -53.20 18.19 -7.48
C VAL A 1014 -52.51 19.33 -6.74
N VAL A 1015 -51.70 20.09 -7.46
CA VAL A 1015 -51.19 21.39 -7.01
C VAL A 1015 -52.24 22.44 -7.39
N VAL A 1016 -52.65 23.26 -6.44
CA VAL A 1016 -53.11 24.64 -6.69
C VAL A 1016 -52.50 25.52 -5.60
N ASP A 1017 -51.93 26.64 -6.02
CA ASP A 1017 -51.09 27.52 -5.21
C ASP A 1017 -51.85 28.42 -4.21
N SER A 1018 -51.20 28.63 -3.04
CA SER A 1018 -51.06 29.92 -2.33
C SER A 1018 -52.27 30.61 -1.63
N PRO A 1019 -52.02 31.48 -0.63
CA PRO A 1019 -50.91 31.49 0.35
C PRO A 1019 -51.34 31.88 1.80
N ASN A 1020 -50.34 32.00 2.70
CA ASN A 1020 -50.36 32.68 4.01
C ASN A 1020 -51.10 32.02 5.19
N LEU A 1021 -50.37 31.22 6.00
CA LEU A 1021 -49.83 31.71 7.29
C LEU A 1021 -48.89 30.68 7.94
N SER A 1022 -47.74 31.16 8.39
CA SER A 1022 -46.73 30.41 9.14
C SER A 1022 -47.18 30.15 10.59
N GLY A 1023 -46.89 28.95 11.11
CA GLY A 1023 -47.18 28.61 12.51
C GLY A 1023 -46.99 27.12 12.79
N THR A 1024 -45.84 26.77 13.37
CA THR A 1024 -45.44 25.38 13.68
C THR A 1024 -46.38 24.68 14.66
N TRP A 1025 -46.91 23.50 14.27
CA TRP A 1025 -47.62 22.59 15.17
C TRP A 1025 -47.04 21.16 15.13
N HIS A 1026 -46.10 20.88 16.03
CA HIS A 1026 -45.80 19.50 16.45
C HIS A 1026 -46.82 19.08 17.52
N LEU A 1027 -47.95 18.45 17.14
CA LEU A 1027 -48.94 17.93 18.11
C LEU A 1027 -49.98 16.99 17.47
N GLN A 1028 -49.57 15.87 16.86
CA GLN A 1028 -50.50 14.99 16.12
C GLN A 1028 -50.51 13.49 16.47
N ASP A 1029 -49.81 13.05 17.53
CA ASP A 1029 -49.79 11.64 18.01
C ASP A 1029 -50.42 11.42 19.40
N MET A 1030 -51.19 12.38 19.94
CA MET A 1030 -51.89 12.23 21.23
C MET A 1030 -53.35 11.78 21.11
N TYR A 1031 -54.00 11.96 19.97
CA TYR A 1031 -55.47 11.85 19.87
C TYR A 1031 -56.04 10.43 19.71
N LEU A 1032 -55.23 9.40 19.50
CA LEU A 1032 -55.74 8.02 19.37
C LEU A 1032 -55.92 7.26 20.69
N SER A 1033 -55.22 7.62 21.77
CA SER A 1033 -55.25 6.85 23.03
C SER A 1033 -56.47 7.18 23.92
N GLU A 1034 -56.95 8.42 23.89
CA GLU A 1034 -58.07 8.86 24.74
C GLU A 1034 -59.42 8.31 24.24
N TYR A 1035 -59.55 8.08 22.93
CA TYR A 1035 -60.76 7.53 22.31
C TYR A 1035 -61.06 6.08 22.72
N LEU A 1036 -60.02 5.28 23.00
CA LEU A 1036 -60.16 3.90 23.47
C LEU A 1036 -60.47 3.80 24.97
N LEU A 1037 -59.99 4.74 25.79
CA LEU A 1037 -60.31 4.80 27.22
C LEU A 1037 -61.79 5.14 27.46
N PHE A 1038 -62.36 6.02 26.62
CA PHE A 1038 -63.77 6.42 26.66
C PHE A 1038 -64.72 5.23 26.37
N LEU A 1039 -64.35 4.34 25.44
CA LEU A 1039 -65.15 3.16 25.08
C LEU A 1039 -65.16 2.06 26.14
N GLN A 1040 -64.18 1.99 27.05
CA GLN A 1040 -64.21 1.04 28.18
C GLN A 1040 -65.03 1.56 29.36
N LEU A 1041 -65.02 2.86 29.64
CA LEU A 1041 -65.85 3.46 30.70
C LEU A 1041 -67.35 3.43 30.36
N GLN A 1042 -67.71 3.43 29.08
CA GLN A 1042 -69.11 3.30 28.63
C GLN A 1042 -69.67 1.85 28.66
N ARG A 1043 -68.96 0.90 29.30
CA ARG A 1043 -69.39 -0.49 29.51
C ARG A 1043 -69.51 -0.91 30.98
N LEU A 1044 -69.30 0.03 31.92
CA LEU A 1044 -69.41 -0.17 33.37
C LEU A 1044 -70.43 0.78 34.03
N THR A 1045 -71.32 1.35 33.21
CA THR A 1045 -72.62 1.93 33.57
C THR A 1045 -73.67 1.34 32.64
#